data_AF-A0A6L9KZU7-F1
#
_entry.id   AF-A0A6L9KZU7-F1
#
_cell.length_a   1.000
_cell.length_b   1.000
_cell.length_c   1.000
_cell.angle_alpha   90.00
_cell.angle_beta   90.00
_cell.angle_gamma   90.00
#
_symmetry.space_group_name_H-M   'P 1'
#
loop_
_entity.id
_entity.type
_entity.pdbx_description
1 polymer ?
#
loop_
_entity_poly.entity_id
_entity_poly.type
_entity_poly.pdbx_seq_one_letter_code
_entity_poly.pdbx_strand_id
1 'polypeptide(L)'
;MGKLIRSMDWSKTPLGPVSSWPQSLRTSVSLCLSSTFPILIAWGPETIQIYNDSYRPICGAKHPESMGQNFRICWETALPVVGDAFTRGQQGEGTYIKDQRMFLDRFGYLEEAFMTFSFAPIRDESGEVGGIFHPITETTDKMLSARRTQVLRDVAALTGQAKTNQAIYDSLGTDQTDFSLDLPFLLFYEFQDDGKQAHLLQAVGLKPGSSLPDNLQVLDVSSTNWVSNHSTSVIIDNLNQTIGSIEAGPYDNNPHTALLLPILISAREKPYGFLLAGVSPHRALDNDYLNFYELLANTISTAFSNVNAYQEEQKRAEALAAIDRAKTAFFSNISHEFRTPLTLMLGPLEELMNAVQDQNWAYKDPIETTHRNALRLLKLVNNLLDFSRIEANRVKATFRPVDLVKLTIDLTSSFRSLIEKAGLEFIVDCKPFSEAVYADAEMWEKIVLNLLSNAFKFTLQGTIRVQLTAESEEAVLRVSDSGVGIPKQELPHMFERFHRVENAGGRSYEGTGIGLSLISELVNLHHGRIRVDSEEGKGSTFTVRIPLGKSHLPANQVLEAEHSQEISSLAYTFLQEARSMLSDEKQTSESSTLASHELPTDKATTILIVDDNADMRAYLTRLLDPYFTIKTAVNGADAWQQLQTTTPQLILSDIMMPVMDGKALLQQLKENAATSQIPLIFLSARAGQEARIDGLEAGADDYLVKPFSGQELLTKVRNQVQLTQSRRQAEDRLRNLVQQAPVAMLLVKGDDLKIELLNQAMLRLINREMDVLGKPLLRIMPELDGQEVVDRCRHVYQTGEPYYGVAETVNLYRNGRIENANFNLSYTPYYEGDQRTGVLQVVTEVTDLVKITQLAQENELRYRELASELDSRVKQRTQALEDANLDLRRSNHNLEQFAYVASHDLQEPLRKIVAFSDLLKNQYAVRLGDGVDHLNRMQGAANRMSMLIKDLLSFSRISTQRKSIGPVSLNQIVNDVLVDLELIIQDVNATVNIDTLPTVSGDRSQLEQLFQNLLTNALKFRRPNVPPFVNVTSQIVAAETLPASVKPSRKVATYYQINVSDNGIGFDEKYLDRIFQVFQRLHGKNQFAGTGIGLAISDKVVANHGGAITASSKPGEGSIFTIYLPANATS
;
A
#
# COMPACT_ATOMS: atom_id res chain seq x y z
N MET A 1 -2.36 -60.80 -31.98
CA MET A 1 -3.46 -60.73 -32.95
C MET A 1 -3.52 -61.92 -33.88
N GLY A 2 -2.42 -62.32 -34.55
CA GLY A 2 -2.45 -63.39 -35.58
C GLY A 2 -3.04 -64.76 -35.19
N LYS A 3 -3.25 -65.06 -33.90
CA LYS A 3 -4.08 -66.20 -33.45
C LYS A 3 -5.57 -66.00 -33.78
N LEU A 4 -6.13 -64.82 -33.51
CA LEU A 4 -7.53 -64.48 -33.76
C LEU A 4 -7.87 -64.61 -35.25
N ILE A 5 -7.04 -63.99 -36.11
CA ILE A 5 -7.19 -64.05 -37.57
C ILE A 5 -7.16 -65.51 -38.07
N ARG A 6 -6.34 -66.39 -37.49
CA ARG A 6 -6.33 -67.83 -37.87
C ARG A 6 -7.49 -68.66 -37.29
N SER A 7 -8.18 -68.18 -36.26
CA SER A 7 -9.37 -68.84 -35.69
C SER A 7 -10.70 -68.33 -36.27
N MET A 8 -10.68 -67.25 -37.06
CA MET A 8 -11.87 -66.68 -37.68
C MET A 8 -12.21 -67.36 -39.00
N ASP A 9 -13.51 -67.57 -39.22
CA ASP A 9 -14.05 -68.12 -40.46
C ASP A 9 -14.27 -67.01 -41.50
N TRP A 10 -13.18 -66.61 -42.15
CA TRP A 10 -13.20 -65.56 -43.18
C TRP A 10 -14.06 -65.90 -44.42
N SER A 11 -14.49 -67.16 -44.60
CA SER A 11 -15.43 -67.53 -45.67
C SER A 11 -16.81 -66.87 -45.50
N LYS A 12 -17.14 -66.42 -44.28
CA LYS A 12 -18.35 -65.65 -43.96
C LYS A 12 -18.18 -64.14 -44.19
N THR A 13 -17.00 -63.67 -44.63
CA THR A 13 -16.72 -62.26 -44.93
C THR A 13 -16.57 -62.04 -46.44
N PRO A 14 -16.79 -60.82 -46.96
CA PRO A 14 -16.53 -60.49 -48.37
C PRO A 14 -15.08 -60.70 -48.86
N LEU A 15 -14.12 -60.95 -47.96
CA LEU A 15 -12.73 -61.30 -48.33
C LEU A 15 -12.55 -62.78 -48.72
N GLY A 16 -13.51 -63.63 -48.38
CA GLY A 16 -13.40 -65.08 -48.54
C GLY A 16 -12.30 -65.72 -47.67
N PRO A 17 -12.05 -67.04 -47.84
CA PRO A 17 -11.03 -67.75 -47.06
C PRO A 17 -9.62 -67.22 -47.32
N VAL A 18 -8.75 -67.28 -46.30
CA VAL A 18 -7.37 -66.73 -46.36
C VAL A 18 -6.52 -67.29 -47.52
N SER A 19 -6.85 -68.47 -48.03
CA SER A 19 -6.22 -69.07 -49.21
C SER A 19 -6.51 -68.34 -50.52
N SER A 20 -7.66 -67.65 -50.66
CA SER A 20 -8.02 -66.85 -51.84
C SER A 20 -7.64 -65.37 -51.74
N TRP A 21 -7.00 -64.95 -50.64
CA TRP A 21 -6.57 -63.56 -50.47
C TRP A 21 -5.44 -63.18 -51.44
N PRO A 22 -5.48 -62.00 -52.09
CA PRO A 22 -4.38 -61.46 -52.90
C PRO A 22 -3.04 -61.43 -52.15
N GLN A 23 -1.92 -61.51 -52.88
CA GLN A 23 -0.59 -61.41 -52.30
C GLN A 23 -0.32 -60.00 -51.75
N SER A 24 -0.86 -58.97 -52.39
CA SER A 24 -0.91 -57.59 -51.88
C SER A 24 -1.55 -57.50 -50.48
N LEU A 25 -2.75 -58.06 -50.30
CA LEU A 25 -3.43 -58.16 -49.00
C LEU A 25 -2.60 -58.95 -47.98
N ARG A 26 -2.14 -60.16 -48.34
CA ARG A 26 -1.33 -61.01 -47.43
C ARG A 26 -0.05 -60.32 -46.95
N THR A 27 0.62 -59.58 -47.84
CA THR A 27 1.83 -58.82 -47.52
C THR A 27 1.52 -57.65 -46.58
N SER A 28 0.44 -56.92 -46.87
CA SER A 28 0.00 -55.78 -46.03
C SER A 28 -0.42 -56.22 -44.64
N VAL A 29 -1.19 -57.31 -44.52
CA VAL A 29 -1.58 -57.91 -43.23
C VAL A 29 -0.35 -58.39 -42.46
N SER A 30 0.65 -58.97 -43.13
CA SER A 30 1.92 -59.34 -42.48
C SER A 30 2.64 -58.12 -41.90
N LEU A 31 2.69 -57.01 -42.64
CA LEU A 31 3.35 -55.76 -42.20
C LEU A 31 2.60 -55.07 -41.05
N CYS A 32 1.26 -55.02 -41.13
CA CYS A 32 0.38 -54.58 -40.06
C CYS A 32 0.61 -55.38 -38.76
N LEU A 33 0.61 -56.72 -38.85
CA LEU A 33 0.79 -57.62 -37.71
C LEU A 33 2.20 -57.63 -37.10
N SER A 34 3.23 -57.18 -37.84
CA SER A 34 4.61 -57.05 -37.33
C SER A 34 4.97 -55.67 -36.79
N SER A 35 4.14 -54.65 -37.05
CA SER A 35 4.37 -53.28 -36.58
C SER A 35 3.96 -53.10 -35.12
N THR A 36 4.70 -52.26 -34.39
CA THR A 36 4.34 -51.79 -33.05
C THR A 36 3.37 -50.60 -33.05
N PHE A 37 3.22 -49.90 -34.18
CA PHE A 37 2.25 -48.80 -34.31
C PHE A 37 0.81 -49.33 -34.41
N PRO A 38 -0.21 -48.62 -33.90
CA PRO A 38 -1.61 -48.98 -34.13
C PRO A 38 -1.94 -48.89 -35.62
N ILE A 39 -2.29 -50.02 -36.25
CA ILE A 39 -2.60 -50.10 -37.69
C ILE A 39 -3.86 -50.91 -37.93
N LEU A 40 -4.69 -50.37 -38.82
CA LEU A 40 -5.82 -51.03 -39.46
C LEU A 40 -5.60 -51.07 -40.97
N ILE A 41 -6.11 -52.12 -41.62
CA ILE A 41 -6.24 -52.25 -43.07
C ILE A 41 -7.71 -52.41 -43.37
N ALA A 42 -8.27 -51.61 -44.28
CA ALA A 42 -9.62 -51.81 -44.80
C ALA A 42 -9.54 -52.27 -46.26
N TRP A 43 -10.01 -53.49 -46.56
CA TRP A 43 -9.79 -54.12 -47.87
C TRP A 43 -11.08 -54.36 -48.67
N GLY A 44 -10.99 -54.22 -49.99
CA GLY A 44 -12.06 -54.47 -50.96
C GLY A 44 -13.18 -53.40 -50.95
N PRO A 45 -14.18 -53.54 -51.82
CA PRO A 45 -15.31 -52.60 -51.92
C PRO A 45 -16.08 -52.44 -50.59
N GLU A 46 -16.23 -53.55 -49.85
CA GLU A 46 -16.88 -53.60 -48.53
C GLU A 46 -16.00 -53.08 -47.38
N THR A 47 -14.77 -52.62 -47.66
CA THR A 47 -13.87 -52.00 -46.67
C THR A 47 -13.66 -52.85 -45.41
N ILE A 48 -13.50 -54.16 -45.58
CA ILE A 48 -13.44 -55.12 -44.48
C ILE A 48 -12.15 -54.92 -43.68
N GLN A 49 -12.29 -54.70 -42.37
CA GLN A 49 -11.17 -54.25 -41.54
C GLN A 49 -10.38 -55.38 -40.87
N ILE A 50 -9.05 -55.29 -40.97
CA ILE A 50 -8.07 -56.18 -40.32
C ILE A 50 -7.04 -55.30 -39.61
N TYR A 51 -6.89 -55.45 -38.30
CA TYR A 51 -6.02 -54.59 -37.49
C TYR A 51 -5.05 -55.39 -36.61
N ASN A 52 -4.04 -54.72 -36.02
CA ASN A 52 -3.00 -55.36 -35.20
C ASN A 52 -3.26 -55.26 -33.69
N ASP A 53 -2.32 -55.75 -32.87
CA ASP A 53 -2.44 -55.72 -31.41
C ASP A 53 -2.45 -54.30 -30.84
N SER A 54 -1.65 -53.40 -31.39
CA SER A 54 -1.58 -52.00 -30.96
C SER A 54 -2.83 -51.17 -31.30
N TYR A 55 -3.65 -51.61 -32.26
CA TYR A 55 -4.95 -50.99 -32.58
C TYR A 55 -6.06 -51.42 -31.59
N ARG A 56 -5.88 -52.51 -30.83
CA ARG A 56 -6.92 -53.04 -29.92
C ARG A 56 -7.48 -52.02 -28.90
N PRO A 57 -6.69 -51.12 -28.28
CA PRO A 57 -7.24 -50.10 -27.37
C PRO A 57 -8.21 -49.14 -28.08
N ILE A 58 -7.95 -48.80 -29.34
CA ILE A 58 -8.80 -47.90 -30.13
C ILE A 58 -10.19 -48.54 -30.37
N CYS A 59 -10.24 -49.87 -30.58
CA CYS A 59 -11.49 -50.62 -30.66
C CYS A 59 -12.32 -50.65 -29.36
N GLY A 60 -11.71 -50.45 -28.19
CA GLY A 60 -12.40 -50.59 -26.91
C GLY A 60 -13.19 -51.90 -26.79
N ALA A 61 -14.46 -51.78 -26.39
CA ALA A 61 -15.40 -52.91 -26.28
C ALA A 61 -15.80 -53.53 -27.62
N LYS A 62 -15.57 -52.86 -28.77
CA LYS A 62 -15.83 -53.44 -30.11
C LYS A 62 -14.82 -54.51 -30.51
N HIS A 63 -13.80 -54.81 -29.70
CA HIS A 63 -12.89 -55.94 -29.91
C HIS A 63 -13.39 -57.19 -29.15
N PRO A 64 -13.53 -58.37 -29.78
CA PRO A 64 -12.99 -58.75 -31.09
C PRO A 64 -13.93 -58.58 -32.29
N GLU A 65 -15.23 -58.30 -32.08
CA GLU A 65 -16.28 -58.40 -33.12
C GLU A 65 -16.07 -57.51 -34.34
N SER A 66 -15.42 -56.36 -34.14
CA SER A 66 -14.97 -55.46 -35.22
C SER A 66 -14.01 -56.09 -36.22
N MET A 67 -13.27 -57.14 -35.86
CA MET A 67 -12.36 -57.82 -36.79
C MET A 67 -13.19 -58.47 -37.92
N GLY A 68 -12.91 -58.12 -39.17
CA GLY A 68 -13.69 -58.60 -40.32
C GLY A 68 -15.03 -57.90 -40.55
N GLN A 69 -15.36 -56.84 -39.80
CA GLN A 69 -16.51 -55.97 -40.05
C GLN A 69 -16.18 -54.94 -41.17
N ASN A 70 -17.21 -54.39 -41.81
CA ASN A 70 -17.10 -53.22 -42.70
C ASN A 70 -16.66 -51.98 -41.87
N PHE A 71 -15.58 -51.31 -42.29
CA PHE A 71 -15.00 -50.15 -41.59
C PHE A 71 -16.02 -49.02 -41.35
N ARG A 72 -16.80 -48.66 -42.38
CA ARG A 72 -17.77 -47.54 -42.29
C ARG A 72 -18.89 -47.83 -41.29
N ILE A 73 -19.28 -49.11 -41.13
CA ILE A 73 -20.29 -49.52 -40.13
C ILE A 73 -19.70 -49.54 -38.71
N CYS A 74 -18.47 -50.04 -38.54
CA CYS A 74 -17.83 -50.08 -37.21
C CYS A 74 -17.59 -48.67 -36.63
N TRP A 75 -17.25 -47.72 -37.50
CA TRP A 75 -16.80 -46.37 -37.17
C TRP A 75 -17.77 -45.27 -37.63
N GLU A 76 -19.07 -45.58 -37.71
CA GLU A 76 -20.13 -44.65 -38.14
C GLU A 76 -20.05 -43.29 -37.43
N THR A 77 -19.83 -43.30 -36.11
CA THR A 77 -19.70 -42.10 -35.27
C THR A 77 -18.47 -41.24 -35.57
N ALA A 78 -17.43 -41.81 -36.20
CA ALA A 78 -16.25 -41.08 -36.66
C ALA A 78 -16.36 -40.57 -38.11
N LEU A 79 -17.32 -41.06 -38.90
CA LEU A 79 -17.45 -40.72 -40.33
C LEU A 79 -17.55 -39.21 -40.63
N PRO A 80 -18.19 -38.35 -39.81
CA PRO A 80 -18.19 -36.90 -40.03
C PRO A 80 -16.79 -36.25 -40.05
N VAL A 81 -15.76 -36.97 -39.55
CA VAL A 81 -14.36 -36.52 -39.51
C VAL A 81 -13.47 -37.35 -40.43
N VAL A 82 -13.66 -38.67 -40.51
CA VAL A 82 -12.77 -39.57 -41.27
C VAL A 82 -13.26 -39.90 -42.69
N GLY A 83 -14.54 -39.68 -43.00
CA GLY A 83 -15.19 -40.18 -44.22
C GLY A 83 -14.57 -39.68 -45.52
N ASP A 84 -14.33 -38.37 -45.64
CA ASP A 84 -13.75 -37.76 -46.84
C ASP A 84 -12.28 -38.13 -47.02
N ALA A 85 -11.52 -38.18 -45.93
CA ALA A 85 -10.10 -38.56 -45.95
C ALA A 85 -9.92 -40.04 -46.34
N PHE A 86 -10.79 -40.92 -45.83
CA PHE A 86 -10.84 -42.33 -46.21
C PHE A 86 -11.23 -42.50 -47.69
N THR A 87 -12.21 -41.72 -48.16
CA THR A 87 -12.72 -41.80 -49.54
C THR A 87 -11.69 -41.29 -50.56
N ARG A 88 -10.93 -40.22 -50.24
CA ARG A 88 -9.75 -39.80 -51.02
C ARG A 88 -8.66 -40.88 -51.03
N GLY A 89 -8.45 -41.55 -49.89
CA GLY A 89 -7.62 -42.76 -49.81
C GLY A 89 -8.03 -43.83 -50.83
N GLN A 90 -9.33 -44.12 -50.96
CA GLN A 90 -9.83 -45.10 -51.95
C GLN A 90 -9.66 -44.64 -53.40
N GLN A 91 -9.59 -43.33 -53.65
CA GLN A 91 -9.30 -42.73 -54.96
C GLN A 91 -7.79 -42.68 -55.28
N GLY A 92 -6.93 -43.12 -54.36
CA GLY A 92 -5.48 -43.17 -54.56
C GLY A 92 -4.71 -41.95 -54.04
N GLU A 93 -5.36 -41.02 -53.33
CA GLU A 93 -4.72 -39.87 -52.69
C GLU A 93 -4.37 -40.20 -51.23
N GLY A 94 -3.09 -40.14 -50.89
CA GLY A 94 -2.63 -40.34 -49.50
C GLY A 94 -2.95 -39.12 -48.63
N THR A 95 -3.72 -39.31 -47.55
CA THR A 95 -4.08 -38.23 -46.62
C THR A 95 -3.40 -38.41 -45.25
N TYR A 96 -3.03 -37.31 -44.60
CA TYR A 96 -2.50 -37.29 -43.22
C TYR A 96 -3.18 -36.17 -42.43
N ILE A 97 -3.64 -36.48 -41.22
CA ILE A 97 -4.42 -35.59 -40.35
C ILE A 97 -3.88 -35.72 -38.92
N LYS A 98 -3.73 -34.60 -38.20
CA LYS A 98 -3.01 -34.52 -36.92
C LYS A 98 -3.87 -33.95 -35.80
N ASP A 99 -3.75 -34.53 -34.60
CA ASP A 99 -4.39 -34.10 -33.35
C ASP A 99 -5.91 -33.80 -33.52
N GLN A 100 -6.58 -34.57 -34.38
CA GLN A 100 -7.94 -34.28 -34.86
C GLN A 100 -8.99 -34.83 -33.89
N ARG A 101 -9.82 -33.93 -33.37
CA ARG A 101 -11.00 -34.22 -32.55
C ARG A 101 -12.03 -35.03 -33.35
N MET A 102 -12.54 -36.10 -32.76
CA MET A 102 -13.63 -36.93 -33.28
C MET A 102 -14.41 -37.58 -32.13
N PHE A 103 -15.53 -38.24 -32.45
CA PHE A 103 -16.33 -38.95 -31.48
C PHE A 103 -16.35 -40.46 -31.77
N LEU A 104 -16.13 -41.27 -30.74
CA LEU A 104 -16.00 -42.72 -30.84
C LEU A 104 -16.96 -43.40 -29.88
N ASP A 105 -17.98 -44.06 -30.44
CA ASP A 105 -18.67 -45.12 -29.69
C ASP A 105 -17.74 -46.35 -29.62
N ARG A 106 -17.10 -46.54 -28.46
CA ARG A 106 -16.22 -47.70 -28.18
C ARG A 106 -16.33 -48.24 -26.76
N PHE A 107 -17.04 -47.56 -25.86
CA PHE A 107 -17.22 -47.95 -24.45
C PHE A 107 -18.68 -47.91 -23.97
N GLY A 108 -19.66 -47.95 -24.88
CA GLY A 108 -21.09 -47.87 -24.54
C GLY A 108 -21.61 -46.44 -24.31
N TYR A 109 -20.74 -45.45 -24.49
CA TYR A 109 -21.07 -44.03 -24.62
C TYR A 109 -20.26 -43.44 -25.78
N LEU A 110 -20.69 -42.28 -26.29
CA LEU A 110 -20.02 -41.57 -27.37
C LEU A 110 -18.83 -40.76 -26.81
N GLU A 111 -17.62 -41.28 -26.89
CA GLU A 111 -16.43 -40.64 -26.30
C GLU A 111 -15.82 -39.55 -27.20
N GLU A 112 -15.40 -38.42 -26.63
CA GLU A 112 -14.51 -37.45 -27.26
C GLU A 112 -13.07 -37.99 -27.30
N ALA A 113 -12.51 -38.13 -28.50
CA ALA A 113 -11.13 -38.57 -28.70
C ALA A 113 -10.37 -37.67 -29.69
N PHE A 114 -9.04 -37.59 -29.55
CA PHE A 114 -8.18 -36.86 -30.48
C PHE A 114 -7.20 -37.82 -31.15
N MET A 115 -7.20 -37.87 -32.48
CA MET A 115 -6.46 -38.86 -33.26
C MET A 115 -5.53 -38.20 -34.28
N THR A 116 -4.29 -38.69 -34.36
CA THR A 116 -3.37 -38.42 -35.47
C THR A 116 -3.34 -39.66 -36.37
N PHE A 117 -3.64 -39.53 -37.65
CA PHE A 117 -3.79 -40.68 -38.56
C PHE A 117 -3.48 -40.36 -40.01
N SER A 118 -3.36 -41.41 -40.82
CA SER A 118 -3.34 -41.28 -42.29
C SER A 118 -4.17 -42.37 -42.96
N PHE A 119 -4.56 -42.13 -44.21
CA PHE A 119 -5.08 -43.16 -45.11
C PHE A 119 -4.17 -43.21 -46.33
N ALA A 120 -3.41 -44.30 -46.46
CA ALA A 120 -2.54 -44.55 -47.59
C ALA A 120 -3.13 -45.65 -48.48
N PRO A 121 -3.22 -45.47 -49.81
CA PRO A 121 -3.74 -46.49 -50.72
C PRO A 121 -2.77 -47.67 -50.82
N ILE A 122 -3.29 -48.88 -50.64
CA ILE A 122 -2.62 -50.13 -51.01
C ILE A 122 -3.07 -50.49 -52.42
N ARG A 123 -2.12 -50.54 -53.35
CA ARG A 123 -2.39 -51.03 -54.72
C ARG A 123 -2.30 -52.55 -54.77
N ASP A 124 -3.21 -53.17 -55.51
CA ASP A 124 -3.19 -54.61 -55.76
C ASP A 124 -2.40 -54.96 -57.03
N GLU A 125 -2.42 -56.24 -57.39
CA GLU A 125 -1.71 -56.83 -58.52
C GLU A 125 -2.19 -56.32 -59.89
N SER A 126 -3.32 -55.61 -59.98
CA SER A 126 -3.78 -54.90 -61.19
C SER A 126 -3.26 -53.45 -61.27
N GLY A 127 -2.77 -52.90 -60.16
CA GLY A 127 -2.39 -51.49 -60.01
C GLY A 127 -3.49 -50.60 -59.44
N GLU A 128 -4.73 -51.08 -59.36
CA GLU A 128 -5.85 -50.38 -58.71
C GLU A 128 -5.77 -50.42 -57.18
N VAL A 129 -6.55 -49.59 -56.49
CA VAL A 129 -6.55 -49.49 -55.01
C VAL A 129 -7.38 -50.62 -54.39
N GLY A 130 -6.73 -51.73 -54.07
CA GLY A 130 -7.37 -52.90 -53.44
C GLY A 130 -7.74 -52.70 -51.96
N GLY A 131 -7.11 -51.75 -51.26
CA GLY A 131 -7.43 -51.42 -49.88
C GLY A 131 -6.70 -50.19 -49.34
N ILE A 132 -6.94 -49.88 -48.07
CA ILE A 132 -6.38 -48.73 -47.35
C ILE A 132 -5.50 -49.21 -46.19
N PHE A 133 -4.31 -48.63 -46.07
CA PHE A 133 -3.42 -48.77 -44.93
C PHE A 133 -3.60 -47.56 -44.00
N HIS A 134 -4.04 -47.81 -42.77
CA HIS A 134 -4.43 -46.81 -41.79
C HIS A 134 -3.62 -46.93 -40.50
N PRO A 135 -2.42 -46.32 -40.42
CA PRO A 135 -1.76 -46.08 -39.16
C PRO A 135 -2.42 -44.89 -38.46
N ILE A 136 -2.66 -45.05 -37.16
CA ILE A 136 -3.31 -44.10 -36.28
C ILE A 136 -2.58 -44.04 -34.94
N THR A 137 -2.69 -42.94 -34.21
CA THR A 137 -2.15 -42.77 -32.87
C THR A 137 -3.08 -41.86 -32.09
N GLU A 138 -3.50 -42.34 -30.93
CA GLU A 138 -4.35 -41.57 -30.03
C GLU A 138 -3.52 -40.51 -29.30
N THR A 139 -4.07 -39.31 -29.24
CA THR A 139 -3.48 -38.10 -28.63
C THR A 139 -4.43 -37.44 -27.64
N THR A 140 -5.55 -38.11 -27.31
CA THR A 140 -6.62 -37.67 -26.42
C THR A 140 -6.09 -37.07 -25.12
N ASP A 141 -5.32 -37.82 -24.33
CA ASP A 141 -4.91 -37.38 -22.99
C ASP A 141 -3.97 -36.16 -23.04
N LYS A 142 -3.11 -36.07 -24.07
CA LYS A 142 -2.27 -34.89 -24.36
C LYS A 142 -3.14 -33.65 -24.66
N MET A 143 -4.16 -33.81 -25.51
CA MET A 143 -5.02 -32.69 -25.94
C MET A 143 -5.97 -32.24 -24.81
N LEU A 144 -6.53 -33.20 -24.05
CA LEU A 144 -7.34 -32.91 -22.86
C LEU A 144 -6.51 -32.25 -21.76
N SER A 145 -5.30 -32.76 -21.48
CA SER A 145 -4.38 -32.15 -20.51
C SER A 145 -4.03 -30.71 -20.89
N ALA A 146 -3.74 -30.44 -22.17
CA ALA A 146 -3.50 -29.08 -22.67
C ALA A 146 -4.72 -28.16 -22.51
N ARG A 147 -5.93 -28.63 -22.88
CA ARG A 147 -7.18 -27.88 -22.74
C ARG A 147 -7.48 -27.54 -21.27
N ARG A 148 -7.42 -28.54 -20.39
CA ARG A 148 -7.64 -28.41 -18.94
C ARG A 148 -6.60 -27.50 -18.26
N THR A 149 -5.34 -27.57 -18.68
CA THR A 149 -4.28 -26.66 -18.21
C THR A 149 -4.50 -25.22 -18.68
N GLN A 150 -5.04 -25.02 -19.88
CA GLN A 150 -5.43 -23.69 -20.35
C GLN A 150 -6.56 -23.11 -19.50
N VAL A 151 -7.66 -23.86 -19.35
CA VAL A 151 -8.82 -23.50 -18.51
C VAL A 151 -8.41 -23.08 -17.10
N LEU A 152 -7.55 -23.86 -16.42
CA LEU A 152 -7.09 -23.51 -15.06
C LEU A 152 -6.28 -22.19 -15.02
N ARG A 153 -5.46 -21.91 -16.03
CA ARG A 153 -4.70 -20.65 -16.11
C ARG A 153 -5.61 -19.45 -16.35
N ASP A 154 -6.64 -19.61 -17.18
CA ASP A 154 -7.58 -18.53 -17.49
C ASP A 154 -8.49 -18.22 -16.29
N VAL A 155 -8.94 -19.23 -15.54
CA VAL A 155 -9.60 -19.03 -14.22
C VAL A 155 -8.70 -18.24 -13.28
N ALA A 156 -7.43 -18.64 -13.12
CA ALA A 156 -6.51 -17.98 -12.21
C ALA A 156 -6.23 -16.53 -12.61
N ALA A 157 -6.08 -16.25 -13.92
CA ALA A 157 -5.83 -14.91 -14.44
C ALA A 157 -7.03 -13.95 -14.30
N LEU A 158 -8.25 -14.45 -14.51
CA LEU A 158 -9.49 -13.71 -14.34
C LEU A 158 -9.79 -13.44 -12.86
N THR A 159 -9.86 -14.51 -12.06
CA THR A 159 -10.29 -14.43 -10.65
C THR A 159 -9.23 -13.79 -9.74
N GLY A 160 -7.94 -13.90 -10.09
CA GLY A 160 -6.84 -13.29 -9.34
C GLY A 160 -6.83 -11.75 -9.31
N GLN A 161 -7.62 -11.08 -10.16
CA GLN A 161 -7.78 -9.62 -10.17
C GLN A 161 -9.03 -9.14 -9.42
N ALA A 162 -9.89 -10.05 -8.95
CA ALA A 162 -11.13 -9.70 -8.27
C ALA A 162 -10.89 -9.02 -6.92
N LYS A 163 -11.74 -8.03 -6.58
CA LYS A 163 -11.75 -7.35 -5.26
C LYS A 163 -13.04 -7.59 -4.47
N THR A 164 -14.00 -8.29 -5.08
CA THR A 164 -15.30 -8.66 -4.51
C THR A 164 -15.67 -10.06 -4.97
N ASN A 165 -16.44 -10.77 -4.16
CA ASN A 165 -16.92 -12.11 -4.51
C ASN A 165 -17.79 -12.06 -5.79
N GLN A 166 -18.56 -10.98 -5.96
CA GLN A 166 -19.32 -10.73 -7.18
C GLN A 166 -18.43 -10.69 -8.43
N ALA A 167 -17.28 -10.01 -8.37
CA ALA A 167 -16.37 -9.97 -9.51
C ALA A 167 -15.76 -11.35 -9.86
N ILE A 168 -15.72 -12.30 -8.92
CA ILE A 168 -15.36 -13.70 -9.21
C ILE A 168 -16.50 -14.37 -10.00
N TYR A 169 -17.76 -14.24 -9.55
CA TYR A 169 -18.93 -14.80 -10.25
C TYR A 169 -19.14 -14.21 -11.65
N ASP A 170 -18.95 -12.90 -11.79
CA ASP A 170 -19.11 -12.19 -13.07
C ASP A 170 -18.02 -12.60 -14.07
N SER A 171 -16.76 -12.69 -13.61
CA SER A 171 -15.63 -13.06 -14.47
C SER A 171 -15.71 -14.50 -14.97
N LEU A 172 -16.30 -15.40 -14.17
CA LEU A 172 -16.54 -16.80 -14.56
C LEU A 172 -17.85 -17.00 -15.34
N GLY A 173 -18.69 -15.96 -15.46
CA GLY A 173 -19.97 -15.99 -16.16
C GLY A 173 -19.96 -15.51 -17.61
N THR A 174 -18.78 -15.26 -18.20
CA THR A 174 -18.66 -14.86 -19.61
C THR A 174 -18.37 -16.07 -20.51
N ASP A 175 -18.98 -16.10 -21.71
CA ASP A 175 -18.92 -17.25 -22.64
C ASP A 175 -17.49 -17.59 -23.10
N GLN A 176 -16.86 -18.55 -22.43
CA GLN A 176 -15.62 -19.19 -22.85
C GLN A 176 -15.91 -20.56 -23.45
N THR A 177 -15.80 -20.68 -24.78
CA THR A 177 -16.18 -21.89 -25.53
C THR A 177 -15.42 -23.15 -25.09
N ASP A 178 -14.10 -23.04 -24.88
CA ASP A 178 -13.27 -24.19 -24.49
C ASP A 178 -13.56 -24.70 -23.08
N PHE A 179 -14.03 -23.81 -22.20
CA PHE A 179 -14.42 -24.10 -20.82
C PHE A 179 -15.57 -25.12 -20.76
N SER A 180 -16.59 -24.89 -21.59
CA SER A 180 -17.82 -25.68 -21.63
C SER A 180 -17.62 -27.15 -22.03
N LEU A 181 -16.48 -27.49 -22.68
CA LEU A 181 -16.21 -28.84 -23.19
C LEU A 181 -15.86 -29.85 -22.09
N ASP A 182 -15.15 -29.40 -21.04
CA ASP A 182 -14.85 -30.17 -19.83
C ASP A 182 -15.74 -29.77 -18.63
N LEU A 183 -16.38 -28.59 -18.68
CA LEU A 183 -17.26 -28.08 -17.61
C LEU A 183 -18.59 -27.59 -18.20
N PRO A 184 -19.52 -28.49 -18.58
CA PRO A 184 -20.79 -28.14 -19.22
C PRO A 184 -21.63 -27.09 -18.49
N PHE A 185 -21.61 -27.11 -17.15
CA PHE A 185 -22.21 -26.07 -16.32
C PHE A 185 -21.45 -25.88 -15.02
N LEU A 186 -21.57 -24.68 -14.44
CA LEU A 186 -21.11 -24.33 -13.09
C LEU A 186 -22.24 -23.59 -12.34
N LEU A 187 -22.62 -24.08 -11.15
CA LEU A 187 -23.56 -23.40 -10.25
C LEU A 187 -22.86 -23.02 -8.94
N PHE A 188 -22.87 -21.73 -8.59
CA PHE A 188 -22.20 -21.19 -7.40
C PHE A 188 -23.19 -21.00 -6.25
N TYR A 189 -22.90 -21.60 -5.10
CA TYR A 189 -23.72 -21.52 -3.89
C TYR A 189 -22.94 -20.87 -2.73
N GLU A 190 -23.57 -19.92 -2.03
CA GLU A 190 -23.08 -19.37 -0.74
C GLU A 190 -23.92 -19.94 0.41
N PHE A 191 -23.27 -20.29 1.53
CA PHE A 191 -23.95 -20.68 2.76
C PHE A 191 -24.39 -19.44 3.56
N GLN A 192 -25.63 -19.45 4.04
CA GLN A 192 -26.13 -18.44 4.98
C GLN A 192 -25.42 -18.52 6.34
N ASP A 193 -25.48 -17.42 7.12
CA ASP A 193 -24.83 -17.29 8.45
C ASP A 193 -25.19 -18.42 9.44
N ASP A 194 -26.33 -19.10 9.27
CA ASP A 194 -26.76 -20.22 10.12
C ASP A 194 -26.21 -21.59 9.68
N GLY A 195 -25.63 -21.68 8.48
CA GLY A 195 -25.09 -22.90 7.87
C GLY A 195 -26.12 -23.97 7.52
N LYS A 196 -27.43 -23.67 7.51
CA LYS A 196 -28.50 -24.61 7.15
C LYS A 196 -29.04 -24.41 5.75
N GLN A 197 -28.92 -23.20 5.20
CA GLN A 197 -29.35 -22.89 3.84
C GLN A 197 -28.18 -22.47 2.94
N ALA A 198 -28.23 -22.90 1.69
CA ALA A 198 -27.32 -22.47 0.63
C ALA A 198 -28.12 -21.87 -0.53
N HIS A 199 -27.70 -20.71 -1.03
CA HIS A 199 -28.40 -19.96 -2.07
C HIS A 199 -27.60 -19.96 -3.36
N LEU A 200 -28.27 -20.19 -4.49
CA LEU A 200 -27.67 -20.02 -5.81
C LEU A 200 -27.40 -18.54 -6.06
N LEU A 201 -26.14 -18.20 -6.36
CA LEU A 201 -25.72 -16.83 -6.67
C LEU A 201 -25.48 -16.62 -8.17
N GLN A 202 -24.99 -17.64 -8.87
CA GLN A 202 -24.65 -17.57 -10.29
C GLN A 202 -24.75 -18.95 -10.95
N ALA A 203 -25.19 -18.97 -12.20
CA ALA A 203 -25.27 -20.16 -13.04
C ALA A 203 -24.61 -19.90 -14.40
N VAL A 204 -23.75 -20.82 -14.85
CA VAL A 204 -22.96 -20.70 -16.08
C VAL A 204 -23.10 -21.98 -16.91
N GLY A 205 -23.07 -21.88 -18.25
CA GLY A 205 -23.09 -23.02 -19.18
C GLY A 205 -24.48 -23.57 -19.52
N LEU A 206 -25.55 -22.97 -19.01
CA LEU A 206 -26.93 -23.35 -19.33
C LEU A 206 -27.31 -22.95 -20.77
N LYS A 207 -28.09 -23.80 -21.46
CA LYS A 207 -28.58 -23.53 -22.81
C LYS A 207 -29.51 -22.30 -22.81
N PRO A 208 -29.39 -21.36 -23.77
CA PRO A 208 -30.19 -20.14 -23.80
C PRO A 208 -31.70 -20.41 -23.76
N GLY A 209 -32.39 -19.86 -22.76
CA GLY A 209 -33.83 -20.05 -22.54
C GLY A 209 -34.21 -21.24 -21.65
N SER A 210 -33.25 -22.07 -21.22
CA SER A 210 -33.48 -23.08 -20.18
C SER A 210 -33.58 -22.45 -18.78
N SER A 211 -34.26 -23.14 -17.87
CA SER A 211 -34.44 -22.72 -16.47
C SER A 211 -34.03 -23.84 -15.52
N LEU A 212 -33.26 -23.50 -14.47
CA LEU A 212 -32.98 -24.45 -13.39
C LEU A 212 -34.27 -24.79 -12.62
N PRO A 213 -34.43 -26.04 -12.13
CA PRO A 213 -35.50 -26.40 -11.20
C PRO A 213 -35.55 -25.48 -9.96
N ASP A 214 -36.75 -25.09 -9.52
CA ASP A 214 -36.92 -24.17 -8.38
C ASP A 214 -36.24 -24.66 -7.09
N ASN A 215 -36.18 -25.99 -6.91
CA ASN A 215 -35.49 -26.65 -5.80
C ASN A 215 -33.94 -26.53 -5.83
N LEU A 216 -33.37 -25.85 -6.82
CA LEU A 216 -31.95 -25.46 -6.86
C LEU A 216 -31.72 -23.98 -6.53
N GLN A 217 -32.75 -23.14 -6.42
CA GLN A 217 -32.55 -21.72 -6.10
C GLN A 217 -32.11 -21.52 -4.64
N VAL A 218 -32.72 -22.29 -3.72
CA VAL A 218 -32.38 -22.34 -2.30
C VAL A 218 -32.41 -23.79 -1.83
N LEU A 219 -31.30 -24.25 -1.25
CA LEU A 219 -31.10 -25.61 -0.77
C LEU A 219 -31.07 -25.64 0.76
N ASP A 220 -31.84 -26.56 1.37
CA ASP A 220 -31.68 -26.93 2.78
C ASP A 220 -30.61 -28.02 2.90
N VAL A 221 -29.49 -27.65 3.53
CA VAL A 221 -28.30 -28.49 3.73
C VAL A 221 -28.59 -29.71 4.60
N SER A 222 -29.61 -29.63 5.47
CA SER A 222 -29.96 -30.69 6.41
C SER A 222 -30.87 -31.77 5.84
N SER A 223 -31.68 -31.45 4.82
CA SER A 223 -32.53 -32.41 4.11
C SER A 223 -32.00 -32.82 2.72
N THR A 224 -31.07 -32.06 2.14
CA THR A 224 -30.46 -32.37 0.85
C THR A 224 -29.27 -33.32 1.01
N ASN A 225 -29.50 -34.63 0.88
CA ASN A 225 -28.50 -35.69 1.11
C ASN A 225 -27.13 -35.44 0.47
N TRP A 226 -27.07 -34.91 -0.76
CA TRP A 226 -25.80 -34.68 -1.48
C TRP A 226 -25.04 -33.41 -1.05
N VAL A 227 -25.66 -32.50 -0.29
CA VAL A 227 -25.01 -31.32 0.34
C VAL A 227 -24.65 -31.59 1.81
N SER A 228 -25.21 -32.65 2.41
CA SER A 228 -25.03 -32.97 3.84
C SER A 228 -23.55 -33.07 4.27
N ASN A 229 -22.68 -33.63 3.41
CA ASN A 229 -21.23 -33.57 3.55
C ASN A 229 -20.63 -32.52 2.60
N HIS A 230 -20.69 -31.26 3.00
CA HIS A 230 -20.16 -30.11 2.26
C HIS A 230 -18.69 -29.81 2.56
N SER A 231 -17.98 -30.62 3.36
CA SER A 231 -16.58 -30.39 3.75
C SER A 231 -15.56 -31.04 2.81
N THR A 232 -16.00 -31.89 1.88
CA THR A 232 -15.17 -32.62 0.91
C THR A 232 -15.87 -32.62 -0.45
N SER A 233 -15.14 -32.84 -1.54
CA SER A 233 -15.75 -33.02 -2.86
C SER A 233 -16.66 -34.26 -2.88
N VAL A 234 -17.82 -34.16 -3.53
CA VAL A 234 -18.82 -35.26 -3.64
C VAL A 234 -19.24 -35.44 -5.10
N ILE A 235 -19.17 -36.67 -5.60
CA ILE A 235 -19.67 -37.05 -6.94
C ILE A 235 -21.18 -37.33 -6.83
N ILE A 236 -21.96 -36.79 -7.77
CA ILE A 236 -23.42 -36.91 -7.84
C ILE A 236 -23.80 -37.54 -9.17
N ASP A 237 -24.01 -38.84 -9.17
CA ASP A 237 -24.50 -39.59 -10.34
C ASP A 237 -26.03 -39.56 -10.46
N ASN A 238 -26.52 -39.80 -11.68
CA ASN A 238 -27.95 -39.84 -12.02
C ASN A 238 -28.65 -38.48 -11.74
N LEU A 239 -28.06 -37.37 -12.18
CA LEU A 239 -28.56 -36.00 -11.95
C LEU A 239 -30.07 -35.86 -12.18
N ASN A 240 -30.60 -36.45 -13.26
CA ASN A 240 -32.03 -36.44 -13.59
C ASN A 240 -32.95 -37.01 -12.49
N GLN A 241 -32.45 -37.91 -11.63
CA GLN A 241 -33.20 -38.49 -10.50
C GLN A 241 -32.91 -37.77 -9.18
N THR A 242 -31.67 -37.31 -8.99
CA THR A 242 -31.18 -36.74 -7.71
C THR A 242 -31.46 -35.23 -7.58
N ILE A 243 -31.51 -34.51 -8.70
CA ILE A 243 -31.57 -33.04 -8.78
C ILE A 243 -32.63 -32.55 -9.79
N GLY A 244 -32.72 -33.22 -10.95
CA GLY A 244 -33.50 -32.80 -12.11
C GLY A 244 -32.63 -32.70 -13.38
N SER A 245 -33.26 -32.53 -14.54
CA SER A 245 -32.53 -32.33 -15.80
C SER A 245 -31.97 -30.91 -15.89
N ILE A 246 -30.66 -30.81 -16.07
CA ILE A 246 -29.96 -29.54 -16.32
C ILE A 246 -29.59 -29.48 -17.81
N GLU A 247 -30.24 -28.58 -18.55
CA GLU A 247 -29.99 -28.36 -19.97
C GLU A 247 -28.73 -27.53 -20.18
N ALA A 248 -27.58 -28.18 -20.01
CA ALA A 248 -26.26 -27.57 -20.19
C ALA A 248 -25.73 -27.70 -21.63
N GLY A 249 -24.92 -26.73 -22.06
CA GLY A 249 -24.17 -26.76 -23.31
C GLY A 249 -22.77 -27.39 -23.17
N PRO A 250 -21.98 -27.45 -24.25
CA PRO A 250 -22.32 -27.12 -25.63
C PRO A 250 -22.86 -28.34 -26.41
N TYR A 251 -22.92 -29.51 -25.78
CA TYR A 251 -23.34 -30.76 -26.38
C TYR A 251 -24.87 -30.92 -26.37
N ASP A 252 -25.42 -31.70 -27.31
CA ASP A 252 -26.86 -31.99 -27.34
C ASP A 252 -27.31 -32.82 -26.12
N ASN A 253 -26.49 -33.81 -25.72
CA ASN A 253 -26.70 -34.61 -24.53
C ASN A 253 -26.50 -33.77 -23.25
N ASN A 254 -27.43 -33.88 -22.30
CA ASN A 254 -27.27 -33.26 -20.98
C ASN A 254 -26.31 -34.11 -20.08
N PRO A 255 -25.56 -33.49 -19.16
CA PRO A 255 -24.73 -34.19 -18.19
C PRO A 255 -25.51 -35.20 -17.33
N HIS A 256 -24.90 -36.37 -17.08
CA HIS A 256 -25.46 -37.40 -16.20
C HIS A 256 -24.95 -37.31 -14.75
N THR A 257 -23.77 -36.71 -14.57
CA THR A 257 -23.00 -36.67 -13.31
C THR A 257 -22.47 -35.24 -13.08
N ALA A 258 -22.36 -34.82 -11.82
CA ALA A 258 -21.69 -33.58 -11.41
C ALA A 258 -20.79 -33.81 -10.19
N LEU A 259 -19.92 -32.86 -9.89
CA LEU A 259 -19.18 -32.79 -8.63
C LEU A 259 -19.59 -31.56 -7.84
N LEU A 260 -19.93 -31.75 -6.56
CA LEU A 260 -19.90 -30.71 -5.55
C LEU A 260 -18.44 -30.51 -5.13
N LEU A 261 -17.99 -29.25 -5.13
CA LEU A 261 -16.63 -28.83 -4.78
C LEU A 261 -16.71 -27.73 -3.70
N PRO A 262 -16.17 -27.94 -2.48
CA PRO A 262 -16.24 -26.95 -1.42
C PRO A 262 -15.38 -25.72 -1.73
N ILE A 263 -15.92 -24.52 -1.46
CA ILE A 263 -15.17 -23.26 -1.52
C ILE A 263 -14.66 -22.94 -0.11
N LEU A 264 -13.36 -23.14 0.10
CA LEU A 264 -12.71 -22.95 1.39
C LEU A 264 -12.07 -21.56 1.48
N ILE A 265 -12.18 -20.90 2.63
CA ILE A 265 -11.52 -19.62 2.92
C ILE A 265 -10.64 -19.82 4.15
N SER A 266 -9.35 -19.48 4.06
CA SER A 266 -8.34 -19.76 5.12
C SER A 266 -8.64 -19.15 6.50
N ALA A 267 -9.62 -18.26 6.60
CA ALA A 267 -10.07 -17.62 7.84
C ALA A 267 -11.34 -18.26 8.46
N ARG A 268 -11.87 -19.36 7.92
CA ARG A 268 -13.08 -20.05 8.43
C ARG A 268 -12.86 -21.55 8.58
N GLU A 269 -13.36 -22.13 9.68
CA GLU A 269 -13.41 -23.60 9.89
C GLU A 269 -14.45 -24.29 9.02
N LYS A 270 -15.46 -23.56 8.54
CA LYS A 270 -16.49 -24.03 7.62
C LYS A 270 -16.25 -23.49 6.21
N PRO A 271 -16.62 -24.23 5.15
CA PRO A 271 -16.68 -23.70 3.79
C PRO A 271 -17.50 -22.41 3.73
N TYR A 272 -17.10 -21.49 2.85
CA TYR A 272 -17.86 -20.28 2.55
C TYR A 272 -19.08 -20.59 1.65
N GLY A 273 -18.92 -21.58 0.78
CA GLY A 273 -19.91 -22.01 -0.18
C GLY A 273 -19.49 -23.31 -0.85
N PHE A 274 -20.12 -23.64 -1.96
CA PHE A 274 -19.68 -24.71 -2.85
C PHE A 274 -20.00 -24.39 -4.32
N LEU A 275 -19.27 -25.07 -5.20
CA LEU A 275 -19.47 -25.07 -6.63
C LEU A 275 -20.02 -26.43 -7.05
N LEU A 276 -21.16 -26.46 -7.73
CA LEU A 276 -21.65 -27.68 -8.38
C LEU A 276 -21.28 -27.62 -9.88
N ALA A 277 -20.36 -28.49 -10.30
CA ALA A 277 -19.78 -28.50 -11.64
C ALA A 277 -20.20 -29.77 -12.42
N GLY A 278 -20.76 -29.60 -13.62
CA GLY A 278 -21.15 -30.73 -14.47
C GLY A 278 -19.96 -31.52 -15.01
N VAL A 279 -20.16 -32.82 -15.27
CA VAL A 279 -19.22 -33.70 -15.98
C VAL A 279 -19.63 -33.82 -17.44
N SER A 280 -18.65 -33.76 -18.35
CA SER A 280 -18.87 -33.85 -19.79
C SER A 280 -19.47 -35.22 -20.17
N PRO A 281 -20.62 -35.28 -20.87
CA PRO A 281 -21.26 -36.55 -21.25
C PRO A 281 -20.45 -37.35 -22.29
N HIS A 282 -19.36 -36.78 -22.80
CA HIS A 282 -18.46 -37.39 -23.78
C HIS A 282 -17.11 -37.83 -23.19
N ARG A 283 -16.89 -37.79 -21.87
CA ARG A 283 -15.67 -38.35 -21.25
C ARG A 283 -15.98 -38.98 -19.90
N ALA A 284 -15.48 -40.20 -19.67
CA ALA A 284 -15.55 -40.85 -18.37
C ALA A 284 -14.84 -40.03 -17.28
N LEU A 285 -15.36 -40.06 -16.06
CA LEU A 285 -14.77 -39.40 -14.89
C LEU A 285 -13.53 -40.16 -14.41
N ASP A 286 -12.43 -40.05 -15.16
CA ASP A 286 -11.13 -40.62 -14.87
C ASP A 286 -10.35 -39.82 -13.80
N ASN A 287 -9.25 -40.38 -13.30
CA ASN A 287 -8.43 -39.75 -12.25
C ASN A 287 -7.88 -38.39 -12.69
N ASP A 288 -7.53 -38.21 -13.97
CA ASP A 288 -7.00 -36.94 -14.47
C ASP A 288 -8.08 -35.87 -14.61
N TYR A 289 -9.33 -36.28 -14.81
CA TYR A 289 -10.50 -35.42 -14.72
C TYR A 289 -10.80 -35.03 -13.27
N LEU A 290 -10.73 -35.97 -12.32
CA LEU A 290 -10.86 -35.69 -10.88
C LEU A 290 -9.77 -34.72 -10.39
N ASN A 291 -8.51 -34.94 -10.77
CA ASN A 291 -7.39 -34.04 -10.47
C ASN A 291 -7.64 -32.62 -11.01
N PHE A 292 -8.22 -32.48 -12.20
CA PHE A 292 -8.60 -31.18 -12.76
C PHE A 292 -9.69 -30.47 -11.95
N TYR A 293 -10.73 -31.18 -11.47
CA TYR A 293 -11.74 -30.61 -10.57
C TYR A 293 -11.15 -30.17 -9.23
N GLU A 294 -10.20 -30.91 -8.66
CA GLU A 294 -9.50 -30.52 -7.42
C GLU A 294 -8.66 -29.25 -7.63
N LEU A 295 -7.90 -29.17 -8.72
CA LEU A 295 -7.14 -27.97 -9.09
C LEU A 295 -8.08 -26.76 -9.34
N LEU A 296 -9.25 -26.97 -9.93
CA LEU A 296 -10.26 -25.92 -10.13
C LEU A 296 -10.79 -25.40 -8.78
N ALA A 297 -11.17 -26.31 -7.87
CA ALA A 297 -11.68 -25.98 -6.54
C ALA A 297 -10.65 -25.21 -5.70
N ASN A 298 -9.38 -25.63 -5.74
CA ASN A 298 -8.27 -24.95 -5.08
C ASN A 298 -8.00 -23.56 -5.69
N THR A 299 -8.06 -23.42 -7.02
CA THR A 299 -7.88 -22.13 -7.72
C THR A 299 -8.96 -21.13 -7.28
N ILE A 300 -10.22 -21.56 -7.28
CA ILE A 300 -11.35 -20.71 -6.90
C ILE A 300 -11.29 -20.36 -5.39
N SER A 301 -11.04 -21.34 -4.52
CA SER A 301 -10.87 -21.12 -3.06
C SER A 301 -9.74 -20.12 -2.73
N THR A 302 -8.68 -20.11 -3.53
CA THR A 302 -7.58 -19.13 -3.42
C THR A 302 -8.06 -17.71 -3.76
N ALA A 303 -8.84 -17.54 -4.83
CA ALA A 303 -9.40 -16.23 -5.20
C ALA A 303 -10.34 -15.68 -4.12
N PHE A 304 -11.23 -16.51 -3.56
CA PHE A 304 -12.08 -16.13 -2.42
C PHE A 304 -11.29 -15.74 -1.17
N SER A 305 -10.22 -16.48 -0.86
CA SER A 305 -9.32 -16.15 0.26
C SER A 305 -8.62 -14.80 0.07
N ASN A 306 -8.15 -14.50 -1.15
CA ASN A 306 -7.52 -13.22 -1.49
C ASN A 306 -8.51 -12.04 -1.37
N VAL A 307 -9.74 -12.20 -1.85
CA VAL A 307 -10.78 -11.16 -1.72
C VAL A 307 -11.13 -10.89 -0.26
N ASN A 308 -11.30 -11.94 0.55
CA ASN A 308 -11.60 -11.75 1.99
C ASN A 308 -10.46 -11.01 2.70
N ALA A 309 -9.20 -11.40 2.45
CA ALA A 309 -8.03 -10.73 3.02
C ALA A 309 -7.93 -9.25 2.61
N TYR A 310 -8.16 -8.92 1.34
CA TYR A 310 -8.18 -7.54 0.85
C TYR A 310 -9.27 -6.70 1.54
N GLN A 311 -10.48 -7.25 1.71
CA GLN A 311 -11.57 -6.53 2.37
C GLN A 311 -11.34 -6.34 3.88
N GLU A 312 -10.70 -7.29 4.56
CA GLU A 312 -10.31 -7.14 5.97
C GLU A 312 -9.18 -6.11 6.14
N GLU A 313 -8.19 -6.10 5.25
CA GLU A 313 -7.13 -5.08 5.22
C GLU A 313 -7.73 -3.68 5.01
N GLN A 314 -8.63 -3.51 4.04
CA GLN A 314 -9.30 -2.23 3.79
C GLN A 314 -10.12 -1.76 5.01
N LYS A 315 -10.97 -2.62 5.58
CA LYS A 315 -11.77 -2.29 6.78
C LYS A 315 -10.89 -1.88 7.96
N ARG A 316 -9.72 -2.53 8.14
CA ARG A 316 -8.76 -2.22 9.20
C ARG A 316 -8.04 -0.88 8.96
N ALA A 317 -7.66 -0.58 7.72
CA ALA A 317 -7.09 0.71 7.34
C ALA A 317 -8.09 1.87 7.53
N GLU A 318 -9.35 1.68 7.11
CA GLU A 318 -10.42 2.65 7.31
C GLU A 318 -10.70 2.91 8.79
N ALA A 319 -10.71 1.86 9.62
CA ALA A 319 -10.88 1.97 11.07
C ALA A 319 -9.71 2.73 11.73
N LEU A 320 -8.46 2.43 11.37
CA LEU A 320 -7.28 3.17 11.87
C LEU A 320 -7.34 4.65 11.46
N ALA A 321 -7.66 4.94 10.20
CA ALA A 321 -7.82 6.31 9.70
C ALA A 321 -9.01 7.04 10.35
N ALA A 322 -10.06 6.34 10.78
CA ALA A 322 -11.16 6.92 11.55
C ALA A 322 -10.74 7.24 13.00
N ILE A 323 -9.97 6.36 13.65
CA ILE A 323 -9.43 6.56 15.01
C ILE A 323 -8.50 7.77 15.04
N ASP A 324 -7.57 7.92 14.09
CA ASP A 324 -6.66 9.06 14.04
C ASP A 324 -7.37 10.41 13.82
N ARG A 325 -8.34 10.43 12.89
CA ARG A 325 -9.20 11.61 12.67
C ARG A 325 -9.98 11.97 13.94
N ALA A 326 -10.54 10.98 14.65
CA ALA A 326 -11.25 11.19 15.90
C ALA A 326 -10.33 11.70 17.02
N LYS A 327 -9.14 11.11 17.19
CA LYS A 327 -8.11 11.55 18.14
C LYS A 327 -7.73 13.01 17.90
N THR A 328 -7.47 13.39 16.65
CA THR A 328 -7.05 14.76 16.35
C THR A 328 -8.19 15.79 16.49
N ALA A 329 -9.44 15.41 16.18
CA ALA A 329 -10.61 16.25 16.44
C ALA A 329 -10.85 16.46 17.95
N PHE A 330 -10.70 15.40 18.75
CA PHE A 330 -10.81 15.44 20.21
C PHE A 330 -9.83 16.44 20.83
N PHE A 331 -8.55 16.39 20.47
CA PHE A 331 -7.57 17.38 20.90
C PHE A 331 -7.92 18.81 20.47
N SER A 332 -8.32 19.00 19.20
CA SER A 332 -8.69 20.33 18.69
C SER A 332 -9.91 20.93 19.40
N ASN A 333 -10.81 20.11 19.92
CA ASN A 333 -11.98 20.55 20.69
C ASN A 333 -11.62 20.87 22.16
N ILE A 334 -10.81 20.02 22.82
CA ILE A 334 -10.24 20.29 24.16
C ILE A 334 -9.56 21.67 24.19
N SER A 335 -8.74 21.92 23.17
CA SER A 335 -8.01 23.17 22.96
C SER A 335 -8.90 24.41 23.03
N HIS A 336 -10.09 24.34 22.40
CA HIS A 336 -11.04 25.44 22.32
C HIS A 336 -11.81 25.64 23.63
N GLU A 337 -12.30 24.56 24.24
CA GLU A 337 -13.05 24.62 25.49
C GLU A 337 -12.16 24.86 26.73
N PHE A 338 -10.84 24.72 26.64
CA PHE A 338 -9.90 25.24 27.63
C PHE A 338 -9.54 26.72 27.41
N ARG A 339 -9.37 27.18 26.15
CA ARG A 339 -9.08 28.60 25.89
C ARG A 339 -10.25 29.52 26.27
N THR A 340 -11.49 29.11 25.98
CA THR A 340 -12.71 29.89 26.24
C THR A 340 -12.86 30.36 27.71
N PRO A 341 -12.80 29.49 28.74
CA PRO A 341 -12.87 29.94 30.13
C PRO A 341 -11.65 30.77 30.55
N LEU A 342 -10.46 30.53 30.00
CA LEU A 342 -9.26 31.33 30.28
C LEU A 342 -9.41 32.79 29.84
N THR A 343 -9.86 33.05 28.61
CA THR A 343 -10.15 34.41 28.14
C THR A 343 -11.20 35.10 29.00
N LEU A 344 -12.20 34.35 29.50
CA LEU A 344 -13.23 34.84 30.41
C LEU A 344 -12.78 34.98 31.88
N MET A 345 -11.56 34.57 32.22
CA MET A 345 -10.92 34.83 33.53
C MET A 345 -9.92 35.98 33.45
N LEU A 346 -9.13 36.07 32.37
CA LEU A 346 -8.08 37.08 32.22
C LEU A 346 -8.63 38.49 32.06
N GLY A 347 -9.54 38.73 31.10
CA GLY A 347 -10.07 40.08 30.83
C GLY A 347 -10.65 40.78 32.07
N PRO A 348 -11.58 40.17 32.81
CA PRO A 348 -12.13 40.74 34.05
C PRO A 348 -11.08 41.00 35.14
N LEU A 349 -9.93 40.33 35.09
CA LEU A 349 -8.86 40.48 36.07
C LEU A 349 -7.84 41.55 35.65
N GLU A 350 -7.56 41.67 34.35
CA GLU A 350 -6.82 42.80 33.77
C GLU A 350 -7.59 44.13 33.98
N GLU A 351 -8.92 44.11 33.84
CA GLU A 351 -9.80 45.23 34.22
C GLU A 351 -9.65 45.59 35.70
N LEU A 352 -9.70 44.60 36.61
CA LEU A 352 -9.49 44.79 38.04
C LEU A 352 -8.07 45.30 38.38
N MET A 353 -7.04 44.91 37.63
CA MET A 353 -5.68 45.43 37.82
C MET A 353 -5.54 46.87 37.32
N ASN A 354 -6.14 47.21 36.18
CA ASN A 354 -6.07 48.56 35.60
C ASN A 354 -6.90 49.59 36.39
N ALA A 355 -8.00 49.18 37.02
CA ALA A 355 -8.80 50.02 37.92
C ALA A 355 -8.07 50.38 39.25
N VAL A 356 -6.93 49.74 39.55
CA VAL A 356 -6.20 49.83 40.83
C VAL A 356 -4.90 50.64 40.69
N GLN A 357 -4.79 51.53 39.70
CA GLN A 357 -3.62 52.41 39.55
C GLN A 357 -3.53 53.53 40.59
N ASP A 358 -4.62 53.88 41.27
CA ASP A 358 -4.65 54.92 42.31
C ASP A 358 -4.80 54.35 43.73
N GLN A 359 -3.86 54.73 44.60
CA GLN A 359 -3.71 54.36 46.03
C GLN A 359 -3.30 52.92 46.39
N ASN A 360 -2.63 52.81 47.55
CA ASN A 360 -1.90 51.63 48.00
C ASN A 360 -2.82 50.66 48.77
N TRP A 361 -3.37 49.64 48.11
CA TRP A 361 -4.45 48.80 48.63
C TRP A 361 -4.02 47.37 48.97
N ALA A 362 -4.38 46.90 50.18
CA ALA A 362 -3.92 45.64 50.79
C ALA A 362 -4.50 44.34 50.21
N TYR A 363 -5.05 44.38 49.00
CA TYR A 363 -5.61 43.24 48.26
C TYR A 363 -5.15 43.21 46.80
N LYS A 364 -4.08 43.96 46.50
CA LYS A 364 -3.31 43.86 45.26
C LYS A 364 -2.67 42.47 45.09
N ASP A 365 -2.00 41.96 46.11
CA ASP A 365 -1.22 40.72 46.03
C ASP A 365 -2.09 39.48 45.72
N PRO A 366 -3.31 39.29 46.28
CA PRO A 366 -4.23 38.25 45.83
C PRO A 366 -4.68 38.38 44.37
N ILE A 367 -4.88 39.60 43.85
CA ILE A 367 -5.26 39.84 42.45
C ILE A 367 -4.08 39.51 41.52
N GLU A 368 -2.87 40.02 41.81
CA GLU A 368 -1.66 39.70 41.04
C GLU A 368 -1.30 38.20 41.11
N THR A 369 -1.54 37.55 42.26
CA THR A 369 -1.37 36.10 42.41
C THR A 369 -2.39 35.32 41.58
N THR A 370 -3.64 35.78 41.54
CA THR A 370 -4.67 35.18 40.68
C THR A 370 -4.32 35.34 39.20
N HIS A 371 -3.79 36.51 38.80
CA HIS A 371 -3.36 36.79 37.43
C HIS A 371 -2.19 35.90 37.01
N ARG A 372 -1.18 35.76 37.88
CA ARG A 372 -0.03 34.87 37.69
C ARG A 372 -0.47 33.42 37.48
N ASN A 373 -1.45 32.94 38.24
CA ASN A 373 -2.00 31.58 38.06
C ASN A 373 -2.82 31.45 36.77
N ALA A 374 -3.57 32.47 36.35
CA ALA A 374 -4.34 32.46 35.10
C ALA A 374 -3.42 32.45 33.86
N LEU A 375 -2.39 33.31 33.82
CA LEU A 375 -1.37 33.32 32.76
C LEU A 375 -0.59 32.01 32.69
N ARG A 376 -0.25 31.43 33.85
CA ARG A 376 0.37 30.10 33.92
C ARG A 376 -0.51 29.03 33.29
N LEU A 377 -1.81 29.02 33.62
CA LEU A 377 -2.77 28.06 33.11
C LEU A 377 -2.97 28.23 31.58
N LEU A 378 -2.91 29.47 31.07
CA LEU A 378 -2.81 29.74 29.62
C LEU A 378 -1.53 29.17 28.98
N LYS A 379 -0.35 29.30 29.60
CA LYS A 379 0.89 28.69 29.12
C LYS A 379 0.82 27.16 29.11
N LEU A 380 0.25 26.56 30.15
CA LEU A 380 0.01 25.11 30.24
C LEU A 380 -0.88 24.61 29.09
N VAL A 381 -2.00 25.30 28.84
CA VAL A 381 -2.90 24.98 27.71
C VAL A 381 -2.18 25.17 26.37
N ASN A 382 -1.43 26.25 26.16
CA ASN A 382 -0.71 26.50 24.90
C ASN A 382 0.38 25.46 24.61
N ASN A 383 1.16 25.04 25.60
CA ASN A 383 2.14 23.95 25.43
C ASN A 383 1.47 22.61 25.04
N LEU A 384 0.26 22.37 25.55
CA LEU A 384 -0.58 21.22 25.22
C LEU A 384 -1.15 21.30 23.78
N LEU A 385 -1.33 22.51 23.22
CA LEU A 385 -1.67 22.70 21.80
C LEU A 385 -0.50 22.35 20.89
N ASP A 386 0.69 22.86 21.20
CA ASP A 386 1.90 22.62 20.41
C ASP A 386 2.25 21.13 20.39
N PHE A 387 2.14 20.44 21.53
CA PHE A 387 2.26 18.98 21.61
C PHE A 387 1.29 18.26 20.64
N SER A 388 -0.01 18.58 20.67
CA SER A 388 -1.00 17.94 19.79
C SER A 388 -0.75 18.22 18.30
N ARG A 389 -0.29 19.43 17.96
CA ARG A 389 0.05 19.80 16.58
C ARG A 389 1.28 19.05 16.07
N ILE A 390 2.27 18.79 16.93
CA ILE A 390 3.45 17.99 16.60
C ILE A 390 3.05 16.50 16.47
N GLU A 391 2.28 15.94 17.41
CA GLU A 391 1.87 14.53 17.34
C GLU A 391 1.02 14.23 16.09
N ALA A 392 0.14 15.15 15.69
CA ALA A 392 -0.65 15.03 14.46
C ALA A 392 0.15 15.28 13.17
N ASN A 393 1.47 15.51 13.27
CA ASN A 393 2.38 15.88 12.17
C ASN A 393 1.92 17.13 11.37
N ARG A 394 1.28 18.09 12.07
CA ARG A 394 0.70 19.32 11.50
C ARG A 394 1.58 20.56 11.67
N VAL A 395 2.63 20.48 12.48
CA VAL A 395 3.70 21.49 12.49
C VAL A 395 4.59 21.25 11.28
N LYS A 396 4.47 22.11 10.27
CA LYS A 396 5.50 22.25 9.23
C LYS A 396 6.52 23.27 9.72
N ALA A 397 7.74 22.84 9.97
CA ALA A 397 8.85 23.75 10.21
C ALA A 397 9.14 24.55 8.93
N THR A 398 9.63 25.77 9.08
CA THR A 398 10.03 26.63 7.95
C THR A 398 11.49 27.04 8.14
N PHE A 399 12.39 26.25 7.57
CA PHE A 399 13.82 26.42 7.76
C PHE A 399 14.37 27.51 6.84
N ARG A 400 15.03 28.50 7.43
CA ARG A 400 15.68 29.61 6.71
C ARG A 400 17.08 29.84 7.26
N PRO A 401 18.01 30.50 6.55
CA PRO A 401 19.28 30.89 7.15
C PRO A 401 19.01 31.77 8.39
N VAL A 402 19.53 31.36 9.54
CA VAL A 402 19.43 32.13 10.80
C VAL A 402 20.81 32.24 11.45
N ASP A 403 21.20 33.47 11.79
CA ASP A 403 22.31 33.72 12.71
C ASP A 403 21.92 33.27 14.13
N LEU A 404 22.11 31.98 14.41
CA LEU A 404 21.84 31.38 15.72
C LEU A 404 22.73 31.95 16.83
N VAL A 405 23.92 32.45 16.46
CA VAL A 405 24.88 33.04 17.40
C VAL A 405 24.31 34.36 17.93
N LYS A 406 23.92 35.27 17.05
CA LYS A 406 23.18 36.47 17.41
C LYS A 406 21.86 36.14 18.13
N LEU A 407 21.03 35.27 17.57
CA LEU A 407 19.72 34.97 18.16
C LEU A 407 19.83 34.41 19.59
N THR A 408 20.84 33.58 19.86
CA THR A 408 21.11 33.08 21.22
C THR A 408 21.68 34.16 22.13
N ILE A 409 22.50 35.10 21.62
CA ILE A 409 22.97 36.27 22.37
C ILE A 409 21.80 37.19 22.74
N ASP A 410 20.90 37.50 21.82
CA ASP A 410 19.72 38.35 22.06
C ASP A 410 18.73 37.71 23.05
N LEU A 411 18.53 36.39 22.96
CA LEU A 411 17.68 35.67 23.93
C LEU A 411 18.34 35.59 25.32
N THR A 412 19.66 35.41 25.40
CA THR A 412 20.37 35.35 26.69
C THR A 412 20.57 36.73 27.33
N SER A 413 20.75 37.81 26.56
CA SER A 413 20.85 39.18 27.09
C SER A 413 19.60 39.55 27.90
N SER A 414 18.43 39.13 27.41
CA SER A 414 17.14 39.38 28.06
C SER A 414 17.06 38.75 29.47
N PHE A 415 17.69 37.59 29.68
CA PHE A 415 17.76 36.88 30.95
C PHE A 415 18.92 37.36 31.86
N ARG A 416 19.96 38.02 31.31
CA ARG A 416 21.16 38.40 32.07
C ARG A 416 20.85 39.16 33.35
N SER A 417 20.06 40.22 33.24
CA SER A 417 19.62 41.05 34.38
C SER A 417 18.90 40.24 35.48
N LEU A 418 18.22 39.15 35.10
CA LEU A 418 17.50 38.28 36.03
C LEU A 418 18.43 37.33 36.77
N ILE A 419 19.33 36.66 36.03
CA ILE A 419 20.29 35.70 36.58
C ILE A 419 21.26 36.41 37.53
N GLU A 420 21.76 37.59 37.15
CA GLU A 420 22.65 38.40 37.99
C GLU A 420 21.94 38.96 39.25
N LYS A 421 20.68 39.41 39.13
CA LYS A 421 19.84 39.78 40.29
C LYS A 421 19.60 38.63 41.26
N ALA A 422 19.64 37.38 40.77
CA ALA A 422 19.49 36.18 41.59
C ALA A 422 20.75 35.81 42.39
N GLY A 423 21.83 36.60 42.29
CA GLY A 423 23.13 36.27 42.89
C GLY A 423 23.86 35.14 42.16
N LEU A 424 23.53 34.88 40.89
CA LEU A 424 24.19 33.89 40.05
C LEU A 424 25.17 34.54 39.07
N GLU A 425 26.30 33.88 38.83
CA GLU A 425 27.20 34.23 37.73
C GLU A 425 26.61 33.78 36.40
N PHE A 426 26.56 34.68 35.40
CA PHE A 426 26.02 34.34 34.06
C PHE A 426 27.05 34.49 32.95
N ILE A 427 27.56 33.35 32.48
CA ILE A 427 28.59 33.26 31.44
C ILE A 427 27.91 32.97 30.09
N VAL A 428 28.24 33.75 29.06
CA VAL A 428 27.81 33.50 27.68
C VAL A 428 29.05 33.47 26.78
N ASP A 429 29.33 32.34 26.14
CA ASP A 429 30.47 32.08 25.26
C ASP A 429 29.95 31.48 23.93
N CYS A 430 29.38 32.35 23.10
CA CYS A 430 28.89 32.02 21.77
C CYS A 430 29.94 32.42 20.73
N LYS A 431 30.35 31.49 19.88
CA LYS A 431 31.40 31.67 18.86
C LYS A 431 30.77 31.65 17.47
N PRO A 432 31.20 32.55 16.55
CA PRO A 432 30.68 32.59 15.19
C PRO A 432 30.92 31.25 14.47
N PHE A 433 29.99 30.88 13.59
CA PHE A 433 30.09 29.69 12.75
C PHE A 433 30.74 30.00 11.40
N SER A 434 31.35 28.99 10.78
CA SER A 434 31.87 29.07 9.41
C SER A 434 30.83 28.84 8.32
N GLU A 435 29.67 28.26 8.67
CA GLU A 435 28.55 28.00 7.76
C GLU A 435 27.23 28.55 8.31
N ALA A 436 26.31 28.87 7.40
CA ALA A 436 24.94 29.24 7.75
C ALA A 436 24.14 28.01 8.22
N VAL A 437 23.36 28.17 9.29
CA VAL A 437 22.45 27.13 9.78
C VAL A 437 21.05 27.42 9.29
N TYR A 438 20.40 26.43 8.70
CA TYR A 438 19.01 26.54 8.27
C TYR A 438 18.10 26.06 9.41
N ALA A 439 17.40 27.01 10.03
CA ALA A 439 16.60 26.77 11.22
C ALA A 439 15.26 27.50 11.16
N ASP A 440 14.28 26.97 11.88
CA ASP A 440 13.07 27.68 12.23
C ASP A 440 13.34 28.53 13.48
N ALA A 441 13.29 29.86 13.32
CA ALA A 441 13.71 30.79 14.38
C ALA A 441 12.81 30.73 15.63
N GLU A 442 11.51 30.46 15.48
CA GLU A 442 10.59 30.33 16.63
C GLU A 442 10.86 29.03 17.40
N MET A 443 11.23 27.97 16.69
CA MET A 443 11.63 26.71 17.31
C MET A 443 12.96 26.83 18.04
N TRP A 444 13.96 27.52 17.47
CA TRP A 444 15.21 27.79 18.16
C TRP A 444 15.02 28.69 19.40
N GLU A 445 14.16 29.72 19.30
CA GLU A 445 13.76 30.51 20.47
C GLU A 445 13.14 29.63 21.57
N LYS A 446 12.20 28.73 21.22
CA LYS A 446 11.63 27.76 22.17
C LYS A 446 12.69 26.84 22.78
N ILE A 447 13.70 26.40 22.03
CA ILE A 447 14.80 25.56 22.54
C ILE A 447 15.63 26.32 23.57
N VAL A 448 16.16 27.49 23.21
CA VAL A 448 17.02 28.30 24.07
C VAL A 448 16.30 28.72 25.35
N LEU A 449 15.08 29.26 25.25
CA LEU A 449 14.33 29.79 26.40
C LEU A 449 13.93 28.70 27.40
N ASN A 450 13.54 27.50 26.95
CA ASN A 450 13.20 26.40 27.87
C ASN A 450 14.43 25.87 28.61
N LEU A 451 15.57 25.67 27.93
CA LEU A 451 16.80 25.23 28.58
C LEU A 451 17.32 26.26 29.58
N LEU A 452 17.31 27.55 29.22
CA LEU A 452 17.76 28.64 30.08
C LEU A 452 16.86 28.82 31.31
N SER A 453 15.54 28.71 31.14
CA SER A 453 14.56 28.75 32.24
C SER A 453 14.74 27.56 33.20
N ASN A 454 15.04 26.37 32.69
CA ASN A 454 15.34 25.20 33.53
C ASN A 454 16.63 25.41 34.34
N ALA A 455 17.74 25.80 33.69
CA ALA A 455 19.00 26.09 34.38
C ALA A 455 18.82 27.15 35.49
N PHE A 456 18.05 28.20 35.19
CA PHE A 456 17.69 29.24 36.16
C PHE A 456 16.81 28.75 37.31
N LYS A 457 15.87 27.83 37.05
CA LYS A 457 14.99 27.25 38.08
C LYS A 457 15.74 26.31 39.03
N PHE A 458 16.69 25.53 38.55
CA PHE A 458 17.38 24.49 39.34
C PHE A 458 18.74 24.91 39.93
N THR A 459 19.27 26.07 39.56
CA THR A 459 20.45 26.68 40.20
C THR A 459 20.03 27.68 41.26
N LEU A 460 20.26 27.36 42.55
CA LEU A 460 19.97 28.29 43.65
C LEU A 460 21.09 29.31 43.88
N GLN A 461 22.35 28.86 43.78
CA GLN A 461 23.59 29.63 43.91
C GLN A 461 24.64 29.07 42.94
N GLY A 462 25.65 29.87 42.57
CA GLY A 462 26.71 29.47 41.64
C GLY A 462 26.54 30.07 40.23
N THR A 463 26.79 29.26 39.20
CA THR A 463 27.03 29.72 37.82
C THR A 463 26.09 29.05 36.83
N ILE A 464 25.56 29.84 35.89
CA ILE A 464 24.91 29.34 34.67
C ILE A 464 25.77 29.75 33.47
N ARG A 465 26.04 28.82 32.57
CA ARG A 465 26.84 29.03 31.36
C ARG A 465 26.07 28.61 30.11
N VAL A 466 25.94 29.54 29.17
CA VAL A 466 25.50 29.24 27.80
C VAL A 466 26.71 29.28 26.89
N GLN A 467 26.92 28.20 26.15
CA GLN A 467 27.95 28.09 25.12
C GLN A 467 27.31 27.69 23.80
N LEU A 468 27.74 28.32 22.71
CA LEU A 468 27.28 27.97 21.36
C LEU A 468 28.49 27.95 20.43
N THR A 469 28.81 26.78 19.89
CA THR A 469 30.04 26.52 19.15
C THR A 469 29.80 25.55 18.00
N ALA A 470 30.42 25.77 16.84
CA ALA A 470 30.51 24.73 15.83
C ALA A 470 31.48 23.62 16.31
N GLU A 471 31.04 22.36 16.26
CA GLU A 471 31.89 21.18 16.50
C GLU A 471 31.66 20.18 15.35
N SER A 472 32.69 19.94 14.53
CA SER A 472 32.53 19.24 13.25
C SER A 472 31.48 19.97 12.37
N GLU A 473 30.57 19.24 11.72
CA GLU A 473 29.50 19.78 10.87
C GLU A 473 28.20 20.10 11.66
N GLU A 474 28.31 20.43 12.97
CA GLU A 474 27.14 20.68 13.84
C GLU A 474 27.26 21.96 14.67
N ALA A 475 26.18 22.73 14.76
CA ALA A 475 25.99 23.81 15.71
C ALA A 475 25.64 23.23 17.09
N VAL A 476 26.55 23.36 18.06
CA VAL A 476 26.44 22.77 19.40
C VAL A 476 26.11 23.84 20.44
N LEU A 477 24.86 23.84 20.92
CA LEU A 477 24.39 24.62 22.07
C LEU A 477 24.55 23.82 23.35
N ARG A 478 25.38 24.31 24.28
CA ARG A 478 25.46 23.81 25.66
C ARG A 478 24.84 24.81 26.61
N VAL A 479 23.89 24.36 27.42
CA VAL A 479 23.40 25.09 28.60
C VAL A 479 23.81 24.29 29.83
N SER A 480 24.79 24.82 30.55
CA SER A 480 25.36 24.25 31.77
C SER A 480 24.91 25.03 33.00
N ASP A 481 24.60 24.31 34.07
CA ASP A 481 24.16 24.82 35.36
C ASP A 481 25.00 24.20 36.48
N SER A 482 25.22 24.94 37.57
CA SER A 482 25.85 24.40 38.81
C SER A 482 24.79 24.11 39.89
N GLY A 483 23.60 23.68 39.48
CA GLY A 483 22.46 23.45 40.35
C GLY A 483 22.47 22.09 41.05
N VAL A 484 21.28 21.61 41.39
CA VAL A 484 21.12 20.33 42.12
C VAL A 484 21.57 19.08 41.34
N GLY A 485 21.77 19.18 40.02
CA GLY A 485 22.07 18.04 39.16
C GLY A 485 20.86 17.09 38.99
N ILE A 486 21.09 15.98 38.30
CA ILE A 486 20.09 14.95 37.99
C ILE A 486 20.63 13.58 38.42
N PRO A 487 19.90 12.80 39.22
CA PRO A 487 20.34 11.47 39.63
C PRO A 487 20.54 10.54 38.43
N LYS A 488 21.58 9.69 38.48
CA LYS A 488 22.02 8.86 37.34
C LYS A 488 20.93 7.94 36.77
N GLN A 489 19.99 7.51 37.61
CA GLN A 489 18.86 6.65 37.25
C GLN A 489 17.76 7.38 36.46
N GLU A 490 17.67 8.70 36.58
CA GLU A 490 16.68 9.54 35.87
C GLU A 490 17.13 9.91 34.45
N LEU A 491 18.45 9.95 34.22
CA LEU A 491 19.07 10.41 32.96
C LEU A 491 18.50 9.77 31.67
N PRO A 492 18.19 8.46 31.60
CA PRO A 492 17.60 7.86 30.40
C PRO A 492 16.22 8.43 30.07
N HIS A 493 15.47 8.83 31.10
CA HIS A 493 14.06 9.21 31.02
C HIS A 493 13.86 10.74 30.91
N MET A 494 14.92 11.55 30.99
CA MET A 494 14.82 13.02 30.99
C MET A 494 14.22 13.66 29.72
N PHE A 495 14.14 12.92 28.61
CA PHE A 495 13.47 13.35 27.37
C PHE A 495 12.16 12.59 27.10
N GLU A 496 11.77 11.66 27.98
CA GLU A 496 10.48 11.00 27.91
C GLU A 496 9.35 11.98 28.25
N ARG A 497 8.21 11.80 27.58
CA ARG A 497 7.08 12.72 27.67
C ARG A 497 6.47 12.63 29.07
N PHE A 498 6.26 13.77 29.72
CA PHE A 498 5.69 13.89 31.08
C PHE A 498 6.58 13.36 32.22
N HIS A 499 7.83 12.93 31.94
CA HIS A 499 8.75 12.46 32.98
C HIS A 499 9.18 13.59 33.92
N ARG A 500 9.35 13.28 35.21
CA ARG A 500 9.69 14.23 36.26
C ARG A 500 10.53 13.57 37.36
N VAL A 501 11.68 14.15 37.68
CA VAL A 501 12.47 13.76 38.86
C VAL A 501 11.72 14.16 40.14
N GLU A 502 11.43 13.20 41.01
CA GLU A 502 10.86 13.48 42.33
C GLU A 502 11.90 14.09 43.28
N ASN A 503 11.46 14.98 44.19
CA ASN A 503 12.27 15.61 45.23
C ASN A 503 13.48 16.48 44.77
N ALA A 504 13.60 16.83 43.49
CA ALA A 504 14.64 17.74 43.00
C ALA A 504 14.53 19.16 43.61
N GLY A 505 15.50 19.54 44.45
CA GLY A 505 15.48 20.75 45.29
C GLY A 505 15.71 22.10 44.59
N GLY A 506 14.96 22.40 43.53
CA GLY A 506 15.01 23.68 42.81
C GLY A 506 14.14 24.79 43.42
N ARG A 507 14.11 25.96 42.75
CA ARG A 507 13.33 27.15 43.16
C ARG A 507 11.80 26.95 43.18
N SER A 508 11.26 25.90 42.57
CA SER A 508 9.85 25.49 42.71
C SER A 508 9.57 24.03 42.34
N TYR A 509 8.59 23.40 43.00
CA TYR A 509 8.20 22.00 42.85
C TYR A 509 7.35 21.68 41.59
N GLU A 510 7.01 22.68 40.76
CA GLU A 510 5.93 22.58 39.77
C GLU A 510 6.46 22.60 38.32
N GLY A 511 5.99 21.70 37.45
CA GLY A 511 6.32 21.67 36.01
C GLY A 511 5.92 20.36 35.32
N THR A 512 5.53 20.41 34.04
CA THR A 512 4.73 19.35 33.39
C THR A 512 5.47 18.14 32.83
N GLY A 513 6.81 18.13 32.86
CA GLY A 513 7.61 17.15 32.11
C GLY A 513 7.51 17.27 30.57
N ILE A 514 6.71 18.21 30.02
CA ILE A 514 6.56 18.41 28.57
C ILE A 514 7.76 19.16 27.98
N GLY A 515 8.40 20.06 28.75
CA GLY A 515 9.39 21.01 28.23
C GLY A 515 10.59 20.36 27.54
N LEU A 516 11.24 19.38 28.19
CA LEU A 516 12.41 18.69 27.62
C LEU A 516 12.03 17.74 26.48
N SER A 517 10.88 17.06 26.56
CA SER A 517 10.39 16.25 25.45
C SER A 517 10.00 17.11 24.23
N LEU A 518 9.42 18.30 24.45
CA LEU A 518 9.11 19.26 23.38
C LEU A 518 10.38 19.80 22.74
N ILE A 519 11.41 20.15 23.52
CA ILE A 519 12.74 20.49 22.99
C ILE A 519 13.27 19.34 22.12
N SER A 520 13.18 18.10 22.59
CA SER A 520 13.64 16.92 21.83
C SER A 520 12.95 16.83 20.47
N GLU A 521 11.62 16.98 20.40
CA GLU A 521 10.90 16.95 19.11
C GLU A 521 11.20 18.15 18.21
N LEU A 522 11.38 19.36 18.77
CA LEU A 522 11.80 20.53 17.98
C LEU A 522 13.22 20.35 17.41
N VAL A 523 14.11 19.70 18.16
CA VAL A 523 15.47 19.33 17.71
C VAL A 523 15.41 18.19 16.68
N ASN A 524 14.54 17.20 16.85
CA ASN A 524 14.30 16.12 15.88
C ASN A 524 13.77 16.67 14.55
N LEU A 525 12.88 17.69 14.57
CA LEU A 525 12.40 18.37 13.37
C LEU A 525 13.54 19.08 12.61
N HIS A 526 14.58 19.55 13.31
CA HIS A 526 15.81 20.06 12.70
C HIS A 526 16.83 18.96 12.36
N HIS A 527 16.42 17.68 12.43
CA HIS A 527 17.29 16.50 12.26
C HIS A 527 18.54 16.51 13.18
N GLY A 528 18.44 17.22 14.31
CA GLY A 528 19.47 17.32 15.33
C GLY A 528 19.38 16.23 16.39
N ARG A 529 20.17 16.38 17.46
CA ARG A 529 20.13 15.52 18.65
C ARG A 529 20.34 16.31 19.94
N ILE A 530 19.59 15.97 20.99
CA ILE A 530 19.80 16.48 22.35
C ILE A 530 20.37 15.39 23.27
N ARG A 531 21.22 15.78 24.22
CA ARG A 531 21.75 14.94 25.30
C ARG A 531 21.79 15.76 26.59
N VAL A 532 21.70 15.09 27.74
CA VAL A 532 22.04 15.66 29.05
C VAL A 532 23.17 14.86 29.69
N ASP A 533 24.13 15.56 30.27
CA ASP A 533 25.18 15.03 31.12
C ASP A 533 25.09 15.76 32.47
N SER A 534 25.01 15.03 33.58
CA SER A 534 24.75 15.64 34.91
C SER A 534 25.28 14.75 36.02
N GLU A 535 25.63 15.35 37.16
CA GLU A 535 25.97 14.64 38.39
C GLU A 535 25.27 15.32 39.57
N GLU A 536 24.60 14.51 40.40
CA GLU A 536 23.81 14.98 41.54
C GLU A 536 24.68 15.78 42.53
N GLY A 537 24.21 16.96 42.90
CA GLY A 537 24.95 17.94 43.73
C GLY A 537 26.06 18.73 43.01
N LYS A 538 26.28 18.53 41.70
CA LYS A 538 27.27 19.30 40.91
C LYS A 538 26.68 20.06 39.71
N GLY A 539 25.41 19.85 39.39
CA GLY A 539 24.71 20.51 38.29
C GLY A 539 24.70 19.71 36.99
N SER A 540 24.10 20.29 35.95
CA SER A 540 23.83 19.60 34.67
C SER A 540 24.40 20.35 33.46
N THR A 541 24.49 19.66 32.33
CA THR A 541 24.80 20.24 31.02
C THR A 541 23.90 19.61 29.96
N PHE A 542 22.97 20.40 29.44
CA PHE A 542 22.15 20.04 28.28
C PHE A 542 22.90 20.44 27.02
N THR A 543 23.11 19.49 26.11
CA THR A 543 23.79 19.71 24.83
C THR A 543 22.84 19.40 23.68
N VAL A 544 22.39 20.44 22.98
CA VAL A 544 21.68 20.36 21.69
C VAL A 544 22.70 20.45 20.56
N ARG A 545 22.54 19.63 19.53
CA ARG A 545 23.30 19.71 18.27
C ARG A 545 22.34 19.72 17.10
N ILE A 546 22.50 20.65 16.16
CA ILE A 546 21.78 20.69 14.88
C ILE A 546 22.84 20.71 13.76
N PRO A 547 22.68 19.96 12.65
CA PRO A 547 23.69 19.97 11.60
C PRO A 547 23.76 21.33 10.89
N LEU A 548 24.93 21.68 10.39
CA LEU A 548 25.14 22.89 9.60
C LEU A 548 24.56 22.73 8.17
N GLY A 549 24.39 23.85 7.46
CA GLY A 549 23.84 23.85 6.11
C GLY A 549 22.37 23.43 6.04
N LYS A 550 21.98 22.81 4.92
CA LYS A 550 20.58 22.42 4.57
C LYS A 550 20.42 21.01 3.98
N SER A 551 21.50 20.26 3.85
CA SER A 551 21.54 18.93 3.22
C SER A 551 20.69 17.87 3.91
N HIS A 552 20.40 18.07 5.20
CA HIS A 552 19.62 17.18 6.05
C HIS A 552 18.10 17.48 6.04
N LEU A 553 17.67 18.59 5.42
CA LEU A 553 16.31 19.12 5.56
C LEU A 553 15.40 18.76 4.37
N PRO A 554 14.06 18.67 4.56
CA PRO A 554 13.12 18.50 3.46
C PRO A 554 13.13 19.72 2.52
N ALA A 555 13.51 19.52 1.26
CA ALA A 555 13.67 20.61 0.28
C ALA A 555 12.38 21.40 -0.02
N ASN A 556 11.21 20.95 0.43
CA ASN A 556 9.93 21.67 0.36
C ASN A 556 9.58 22.50 1.61
N GLN A 557 10.49 22.56 2.60
CA GLN A 557 10.36 23.31 3.85
C GLN A 557 11.51 24.31 4.06
N VAL A 558 12.45 24.38 3.12
CA VAL A 558 13.61 25.30 3.15
C VAL A 558 13.31 26.55 2.33
N LEU A 559 13.51 27.74 2.91
CA LEU A 559 13.37 29.04 2.27
C LEU A 559 14.69 29.83 2.35
N GLU A 560 15.21 30.28 1.22
CA GLU A 560 16.47 31.06 1.13
C GLU A 560 16.35 32.54 1.56
N ALA A 561 15.15 32.99 1.94
CA ALA A 561 14.87 34.41 2.17
C ALA A 561 15.19 34.87 3.60
N GLU A 562 16.13 35.80 3.73
CA GLU A 562 16.29 36.59 4.96
C GLU A 562 15.05 37.45 5.22
N HIS A 563 14.70 37.61 6.50
CA HIS A 563 13.64 38.51 6.94
C HIS A 563 14.16 39.37 8.09
N SER A 564 13.81 40.66 8.09
CA SER A 564 14.18 41.58 9.17
C SER A 564 13.63 41.07 10.50
N GLN A 565 14.53 40.77 11.44
CA GLN A 565 14.18 40.19 12.75
C GLN A 565 13.59 41.24 13.68
N GLU A 566 12.28 41.15 13.94
CA GLU A 566 11.68 41.71 15.16
C GLU A 566 11.78 40.66 16.29
N ILE A 567 12.02 41.10 17.53
CA ILE A 567 12.11 40.22 18.70
C ILE A 567 10.69 39.77 19.09
N SER A 568 10.47 38.46 19.24
CA SER A 568 9.13 37.92 19.43
C SER A 568 8.55 38.16 20.83
N SER A 569 7.23 38.07 20.95
CA SER A 569 6.50 38.16 22.23
C SER A 569 6.70 36.93 23.15
N LEU A 570 7.36 35.88 22.66
CA LEU A 570 7.57 34.64 23.41
C LEU A 570 8.66 34.81 24.50
N ALA A 571 9.79 35.45 24.17
CA ALA A 571 10.82 35.86 25.13
C ALA A 571 10.23 36.59 26.33
N TYR A 572 9.35 37.58 26.10
CA TYR A 572 8.67 38.33 27.17
C TYR A 572 7.89 37.43 28.14
N THR A 573 7.29 36.33 27.64
CA THR A 573 6.54 35.37 28.46
C THR A 573 7.46 34.54 29.36
N PHE A 574 8.60 34.07 28.86
CA PHE A 574 9.60 33.37 29.68
C PHE A 574 10.29 34.31 30.68
N LEU A 575 10.51 35.57 30.30
CA LEU A 575 11.03 36.61 31.19
C LEU A 575 10.05 36.98 32.30
N GLN A 576 8.74 36.99 32.05
CA GLN A 576 7.74 37.17 33.12
C GLN A 576 7.74 35.99 34.10
N GLU A 577 7.89 34.76 33.63
CA GLU A 577 8.01 33.59 34.52
C GLU A 577 9.27 33.68 35.40
N ALA A 578 10.44 33.92 34.81
CA ALA A 578 11.69 34.09 35.56
C ALA A 578 11.66 35.33 36.48
N ARG A 579 11.05 36.45 36.06
CA ARG A 579 10.78 37.62 36.92
C ARG A 579 9.85 37.27 38.08
N SER A 580 8.85 36.41 37.89
CA SER A 580 7.94 35.99 38.96
C SER A 580 8.59 35.07 40.01
N MET A 581 9.76 34.51 39.70
CA MET A 581 10.64 33.78 40.62
C MET A 581 11.70 34.70 41.28
N LEU A 582 11.76 35.99 40.90
CA LEU A 582 12.76 36.96 41.35
C LEU A 582 12.19 38.21 41.99
N SER A 583 10.97 38.61 41.65
CA SER A 583 10.21 39.63 42.37
C SER A 583 10.15 39.19 43.83
N ASP A 584 10.82 39.82 44.77
CA ASP A 584 11.28 41.23 44.87
C ASP A 584 12.19 41.88 43.78
N GLU A 585 11.66 42.94 43.14
CA GLU A 585 12.35 44.07 42.43
C GLU A 585 12.86 44.00 40.94
N LYS A 586 12.03 44.52 40.00
CA LYS A 586 12.30 45.50 38.87
C LYS A 586 13.31 45.17 37.71
N GLN A 587 13.34 46.01 36.63
CA GLN A 587 13.62 45.65 35.19
C GLN A 587 14.53 46.61 34.34
N THR A 588 15.17 46.15 33.21
CA THR A 588 15.33 46.75 31.80
C THR A 588 16.23 45.90 30.81
N SER A 589 16.53 46.30 29.52
CA SER A 589 16.93 45.43 28.32
C SER A 589 17.80 46.07 27.16
N GLU A 590 18.40 45.29 26.16
CA GLU A 590 18.65 45.52 24.65
C GLU A 590 19.80 44.69 23.88
N SER A 591 20.08 44.84 22.53
CA SER A 591 20.60 43.79 21.50
C SER A 591 21.49 44.18 20.22
N SER A 592 22.11 43.24 19.37
CA SER A 592 22.68 43.40 17.92
C SER A 592 23.59 42.25 17.20
N THR A 593 24.15 42.38 15.92
CA THR A 593 24.41 41.36 14.75
C THR A 593 25.79 41.32 13.92
N LEU A 594 26.21 40.29 13.02
CA LEU A 594 26.92 40.35 11.61
C LEU A 594 27.88 39.19 10.95
N ALA A 595 27.93 39.01 9.56
CA ALA A 595 29.06 38.68 8.51
C ALA A 595 29.46 37.25 7.81
N SER A 596 30.10 37.19 6.55
CA SER A 596 30.62 35.96 5.74
C SER A 596 31.61 36.14 4.44
N HIS A 597 31.84 35.16 3.46
CA HIS A 597 32.97 35.03 2.39
C HIS A 597 32.78 34.25 0.97
N GLU A 598 33.83 34.01 0.08
CA GLU A 598 33.82 33.62 -1.44
C GLU A 598 34.86 32.55 -2.09
N LEU A 599 34.90 32.24 -3.47
CA LEU A 599 35.66 31.12 -4.23
C LEU A 599 36.09 31.27 -5.81
N PRO A 600 36.87 30.33 -6.51
CA PRO A 600 37.62 30.47 -7.85
C PRO A 600 37.49 29.43 -9.10
N THR A 601 38.36 29.47 -10.19
CA THR A 601 38.13 29.28 -11.70
C THR A 601 38.80 28.18 -12.63
N ASP A 602 38.41 28.14 -13.93
CA ASP A 602 38.88 27.31 -15.12
C ASP A 602 38.70 28.11 -16.48
N LYS A 603 38.91 27.58 -17.72
CA LYS A 603 38.47 28.27 -19.00
C LYS A 603 38.26 27.47 -20.34
N ALA A 604 38.75 26.24 -20.57
CA ALA A 604 38.97 25.68 -21.94
C ALA A 604 37.75 25.32 -22.83
N THR A 605 36.51 25.40 -22.32
CA THR A 605 35.29 24.90 -22.98
C THR A 605 34.41 26.06 -23.50
N THR A 606 33.72 25.90 -24.64
CA THR A 606 32.87 26.94 -25.25
C THR A 606 31.38 26.75 -24.95
N ILE A 607 30.72 27.81 -24.47
CA ILE A 607 29.30 27.83 -24.08
C ILE A 607 28.57 28.96 -24.82
N LEU A 608 27.36 28.67 -25.31
CA LEU A 608 26.45 29.65 -25.91
C LEU A 608 25.32 30.02 -24.93
N ILE A 609 25.10 31.32 -24.71
CA ILE A 609 24.05 31.87 -23.84
C ILE A 609 22.97 32.54 -24.69
N VAL A 610 21.70 32.19 -24.48
CA VAL A 610 20.54 32.71 -25.21
C VAL A 610 19.52 33.27 -24.22
N ASP A 611 19.30 34.57 -24.25
CA ASP A 611 18.38 35.28 -23.35
C ASP A 611 18.00 36.60 -24.04
N ASP A 612 16.76 37.09 -23.95
CA ASP A 612 16.36 38.33 -24.64
C ASP A 612 16.74 39.60 -23.85
N ASN A 613 16.90 39.48 -22.53
CA ASN A 613 17.24 40.57 -21.64
C ASN A 613 18.75 40.87 -21.66
N ALA A 614 19.11 42.11 -22.01
CA ALA A 614 20.50 42.54 -22.15
C ALA A 614 21.28 42.50 -20.82
N ASP A 615 20.64 42.87 -19.70
CA ASP A 615 21.25 42.85 -18.37
C ASP A 615 21.47 41.42 -17.88
N MET A 616 20.55 40.50 -18.21
CA MET A 616 20.69 39.07 -17.90
C MET A 616 21.82 38.42 -18.71
N ARG A 617 21.94 38.70 -20.02
CA ARG A 617 23.10 38.27 -20.82
C ARG A 617 24.41 38.82 -20.26
N ALA A 618 24.44 40.09 -19.84
CA ALA A 618 25.63 40.71 -19.25
C ALA A 618 25.99 40.09 -17.87
N TYR A 619 25.00 39.80 -17.04
CA TYR A 619 25.17 39.10 -15.76
C TYR A 619 25.73 37.69 -15.95
N LEU A 620 25.11 36.88 -16.83
CA LEU A 620 25.53 35.52 -17.13
C LEU A 620 26.93 35.46 -17.76
N THR A 621 27.25 36.40 -18.65
CA THR A 621 28.59 36.51 -19.24
C THR A 621 29.63 36.85 -18.17
N ARG A 622 29.35 37.83 -17.29
CA ARG A 622 30.24 38.19 -16.17
C ARG A 622 30.43 37.06 -15.16
N LEU A 623 29.42 36.23 -14.96
CA LEU A 623 29.45 35.06 -14.08
C LEU A 623 30.29 33.91 -14.65
N LEU A 624 30.17 33.63 -15.95
CA LEU A 624 30.74 32.42 -16.56
C LEU A 624 32.04 32.66 -17.36
N ASP A 625 32.33 33.88 -17.83
CA ASP A 625 33.61 34.17 -18.51
C ASP A 625 34.83 33.77 -17.67
N PRO A 626 34.91 34.01 -16.35
CA PRO A 626 36.08 33.58 -15.57
C PRO A 626 36.34 32.06 -15.60
N TYR A 627 35.37 31.26 -16.09
CA TYR A 627 35.34 29.80 -16.04
C TYR A 627 35.29 29.12 -17.41
N PHE A 628 34.90 29.85 -18.47
CA PHE A 628 34.60 29.28 -19.80
C PHE A 628 34.81 30.32 -20.93
N THR A 629 34.78 29.86 -22.18
CA THR A 629 34.70 30.72 -23.38
C THR A 629 33.24 30.98 -23.74
N ILE A 630 32.79 32.22 -23.65
CA ILE A 630 31.36 32.57 -23.76
C ILE A 630 31.00 33.15 -25.14
N LYS A 631 29.83 32.74 -25.64
CA LYS A 631 29.10 33.33 -26.78
C LYS A 631 27.69 33.73 -26.33
N THR A 632 27.09 34.72 -27.00
CA THR A 632 25.77 35.25 -26.63
C THR A 632 24.87 35.45 -27.86
N ALA A 633 23.59 35.10 -27.72
CA ALA A 633 22.53 35.35 -28.69
C ALA A 633 21.31 36.01 -28.00
N VAL A 634 20.52 36.78 -28.76
CA VAL A 634 19.41 37.61 -28.23
C VAL A 634 18.02 36.99 -28.36
N ASN A 635 17.90 35.82 -29.02
CA ASN A 635 16.74 34.94 -29.07
C ASN A 635 17.14 33.61 -29.75
N GLY A 636 16.23 32.64 -29.83
CA GLY A 636 16.51 31.33 -30.43
C GLY A 636 16.94 31.37 -31.91
N ALA A 637 16.45 32.32 -32.70
CA ALA A 637 16.76 32.39 -34.13
C ALA A 637 18.19 32.91 -34.39
N ASP A 638 18.65 33.89 -33.59
CA ASP A 638 20.05 34.33 -33.54
C ASP A 638 20.97 33.18 -33.09
N ALA A 639 20.58 32.43 -32.04
CA ALA A 639 21.33 31.26 -31.58
C ALA A 639 21.47 30.20 -32.68
N TRP A 640 20.40 29.89 -33.41
CA TRP A 640 20.42 28.95 -34.53
C TRP A 640 21.31 29.41 -35.69
N GLN A 641 21.33 30.71 -35.99
CA GLN A 641 22.25 31.26 -37.00
C GLN A 641 23.72 31.13 -36.57
N GLN A 642 24.03 31.37 -35.29
CA GLN A 642 25.39 31.20 -34.76
C GLN A 642 25.85 29.73 -34.79
N LEU A 643 24.95 28.78 -34.48
CA LEU A 643 25.22 27.33 -34.49
C LEU A 643 25.67 26.77 -35.85
N GLN A 644 25.35 27.43 -36.97
CA GLN A 644 25.85 27.07 -38.30
C GLN A 644 27.33 27.37 -38.52
N THR A 645 27.95 28.15 -37.63
CA THR A 645 29.35 28.62 -37.75
C THR A 645 30.23 28.27 -36.55
N THR A 646 29.62 27.95 -35.40
CA THR A 646 30.31 27.63 -34.15
C THR A 646 29.63 26.43 -33.50
N THR A 647 30.38 25.39 -33.17
CA THR A 647 29.90 24.23 -32.40
C THR A 647 30.25 24.41 -30.91
N PRO A 648 29.33 24.88 -30.06
CA PRO A 648 29.55 24.93 -28.62
C PRO A 648 29.53 23.51 -28.02
N GLN A 649 30.07 23.37 -26.81
CA GLN A 649 30.03 22.13 -26.04
C GLN A 649 28.82 22.09 -25.08
N LEU A 650 28.15 23.23 -24.87
CA LEU A 650 26.95 23.38 -24.05
C LEU A 650 26.17 24.64 -24.47
N ILE A 651 24.85 24.62 -24.34
CA ILE A 651 23.96 25.76 -24.58
C ILE A 651 23.16 26.09 -23.30
N LEU A 652 23.01 27.37 -22.98
CA LEU A 652 22.14 27.89 -21.92
C LEU A 652 21.06 28.78 -22.57
N SER A 653 19.77 28.57 -22.28
CA SER A 653 18.67 29.34 -22.91
C SER A 653 17.59 29.76 -21.91
N ASP A 654 17.06 30.98 -21.98
CA ASP A 654 15.72 31.24 -21.44
C ASP A 654 14.67 30.41 -22.20
N ILE A 655 13.56 30.10 -21.56
CA ILE A 655 12.37 29.51 -22.17
C ILE A 655 11.53 30.59 -22.88
N MET A 656 11.32 31.77 -22.28
CA MET A 656 10.34 32.76 -22.73
C MET A 656 11.00 33.94 -23.45
N MET A 657 11.19 33.85 -24.77
CA MET A 657 11.82 34.89 -25.59
C MET A 657 10.96 35.26 -26.82
N PRO A 658 11.00 36.51 -27.31
CA PRO A 658 10.37 36.91 -28.57
C PRO A 658 11.07 36.30 -29.80
N VAL A 659 10.35 36.28 -30.93
CA VAL A 659 10.76 35.71 -32.24
C VAL A 659 10.90 34.19 -32.24
N MET A 660 11.73 33.61 -31.36
CA MET A 660 11.86 32.17 -31.16
C MET A 660 12.15 31.89 -29.68
N ASP A 661 11.28 31.09 -29.08
CA ASP A 661 11.38 30.67 -27.68
C ASP A 661 12.40 29.53 -27.48
N GLY A 662 12.71 29.22 -26.22
CA GLY A 662 13.72 28.20 -25.89
C GLY A 662 13.31 26.77 -26.28
N LYS A 663 12.01 26.44 -26.28
CA LYS A 663 11.53 25.10 -26.64
C LYS A 663 11.62 24.87 -28.15
N ALA A 664 11.32 25.90 -28.94
CA ALA A 664 11.50 25.86 -30.40
C ALA A 664 12.97 25.69 -30.81
N LEU A 665 13.91 26.34 -30.12
CA LEU A 665 15.36 26.16 -30.34
C LEU A 665 15.81 24.73 -30.01
N LEU A 666 15.35 24.17 -28.90
CA LEU A 666 15.69 22.81 -28.47
C LEU A 666 15.21 21.74 -29.46
N GLN A 667 14.01 21.89 -30.02
CA GLN A 667 13.51 20.97 -31.04
C GLN A 667 14.44 20.93 -32.27
N GLN A 668 14.82 22.09 -32.82
CA GLN A 668 15.70 22.18 -33.99
C GLN A 668 17.09 21.57 -33.75
N LEU A 669 17.62 21.68 -32.52
CA LEU A 669 18.90 21.08 -32.13
C LEU A 669 18.88 19.55 -32.19
N LYS A 670 17.81 18.90 -31.71
CA LYS A 670 17.72 17.43 -31.65
C LYS A 670 17.31 16.80 -33.01
N GLU A 671 16.64 17.55 -33.89
CA GLU A 671 16.26 17.11 -35.26
C GLU A 671 17.45 16.98 -36.24
N ASN A 672 18.62 17.58 -35.94
CA ASN A 672 19.79 17.58 -36.81
C ASN A 672 20.93 16.68 -36.26
N ALA A 673 21.33 15.67 -37.03
CA ALA A 673 22.34 14.68 -36.64
C ALA A 673 23.75 15.24 -36.33
N ALA A 674 24.06 16.48 -36.76
CA ALA A 674 25.32 17.16 -36.41
C ALA A 674 25.26 17.92 -35.08
N THR A 675 24.05 18.24 -34.57
CA THR A 675 23.84 19.02 -33.33
C THR A 675 23.12 18.25 -32.23
N SER A 676 22.52 17.10 -32.54
CA SER A 676 21.70 16.32 -31.59
C SER A 676 22.45 15.79 -30.36
N GLN A 677 23.78 15.73 -30.43
CA GLN A 677 24.68 15.36 -29.32
C GLN A 677 25.22 16.57 -28.53
N ILE A 678 24.75 17.80 -28.81
CA ILE A 678 25.06 18.99 -28.02
C ILE A 678 24.03 19.11 -26.86
N PRO A 679 24.48 19.24 -25.60
CA PRO A 679 23.59 19.41 -24.44
C PRO A 679 23.07 20.86 -24.29
N LEU A 680 21.84 21.01 -23.76
CA LEU A 680 21.18 22.30 -23.51
C LEU A 680 20.55 22.39 -22.11
N ILE A 681 20.66 23.55 -21.46
CA ILE A 681 20.08 23.86 -20.14
C ILE A 681 19.13 25.06 -20.23
N PHE A 682 17.96 24.97 -19.58
CA PHE A 682 16.96 26.04 -19.54
C PHE A 682 17.04 26.99 -18.32
N LEU A 683 16.60 28.23 -18.50
CA LEU A 683 16.38 29.27 -17.49
C LEU A 683 14.89 29.71 -17.52
N SER A 684 14.22 29.90 -16.38
CA SER A 684 12.75 30.13 -16.36
C SER A 684 12.24 30.89 -15.13
N ALA A 685 11.29 31.83 -15.29
CA ALA A 685 10.80 32.69 -14.21
C ALA A 685 9.58 32.15 -13.41
N ARG A 686 9.18 30.89 -13.56
CA ARG A 686 8.03 30.29 -12.83
C ARG A 686 8.51 29.40 -11.69
N ALA A 687 8.12 29.72 -10.45
CA ALA A 687 8.38 28.88 -9.28
C ALA A 687 7.26 27.85 -9.09
N GLY A 688 7.64 26.57 -8.89
CA GLY A 688 6.72 25.47 -8.66
C GLY A 688 7.28 24.13 -9.14
N GLN A 689 6.74 23.02 -8.64
CA GLN A 689 7.20 21.67 -9.03
C GLN A 689 6.79 21.33 -10.47
N GLU A 690 5.62 21.80 -10.90
CA GLU A 690 5.03 21.60 -12.24
C GLU A 690 5.90 22.20 -13.35
N ALA A 691 6.35 23.45 -13.19
CA ALA A 691 7.13 24.17 -14.21
C ALA A 691 8.51 23.54 -14.50
N ARG A 692 9.01 22.68 -13.61
CA ARG A 692 10.27 21.91 -13.78
C ARG A 692 10.07 20.61 -14.56
N ILE A 693 8.87 20.04 -14.54
CA ILE A 693 8.50 18.86 -15.33
C ILE A 693 8.39 19.28 -16.81
N ASP A 694 7.65 20.36 -17.08
CA ASP A 694 7.50 21.06 -18.37
C ASP A 694 8.81 21.31 -19.15
N GLY A 695 9.95 21.40 -18.44
CA GLY A 695 11.27 21.68 -19.01
C GLY A 695 12.08 20.44 -19.37
N LEU A 696 11.97 19.38 -18.57
CA LEU A 696 12.69 18.12 -18.80
C LEU A 696 11.96 17.22 -19.81
N GLU A 697 10.62 17.21 -19.79
CA GLU A 697 9.81 16.49 -20.79
C GLU A 697 9.97 17.07 -22.21
N ALA A 698 10.48 18.30 -22.34
CA ALA A 698 10.84 18.91 -23.62
C ALA A 698 12.17 18.37 -24.22
N GLY A 699 12.89 17.49 -23.52
CA GLY A 699 14.15 16.90 -23.99
C GLY A 699 15.40 17.73 -23.69
N ALA A 700 15.34 18.62 -22.69
CA ALA A 700 16.49 19.40 -22.22
C ALA A 700 17.39 18.59 -21.28
N ASP A 701 18.67 18.90 -21.28
CA ASP A 701 19.68 18.17 -20.53
C ASP A 701 19.82 18.67 -19.07
N ASP A 702 19.34 19.89 -18.74
CA ASP A 702 19.05 20.37 -17.36
C ASP A 702 18.13 21.64 -17.37
N TYR A 703 17.74 22.15 -16.19
CA TYR A 703 16.84 23.31 -15.98
C TYR A 703 17.18 24.12 -14.72
N LEU A 704 16.88 25.44 -14.72
CA LEU A 704 17.16 26.39 -13.64
C LEU A 704 16.06 27.49 -13.52
N VAL A 705 15.71 27.91 -12.29
CA VAL A 705 14.65 28.92 -12.03
C VAL A 705 15.23 30.31 -11.75
N LYS A 706 14.73 31.36 -12.42
CA LYS A 706 15.02 32.77 -12.13
C LYS A 706 14.18 33.24 -10.92
N PRO A 707 14.77 33.93 -9.91
CA PRO A 707 16.19 34.23 -9.76
C PRO A 707 17.00 33.02 -9.25
N PHE A 708 18.14 32.74 -9.91
CA PHE A 708 19.07 31.67 -9.54
C PHE A 708 20.37 32.19 -8.95
N SER A 709 21.05 31.35 -8.16
CA SER A 709 22.40 31.65 -7.67
C SER A 709 23.45 31.42 -8.77
N GLY A 710 24.56 32.16 -8.72
CA GLY A 710 25.63 32.01 -9.70
C GLY A 710 26.40 30.67 -9.58
N GLN A 711 26.52 30.13 -8.36
CA GLN A 711 27.23 28.87 -8.09
C GLN A 711 26.45 27.64 -8.58
N GLU A 712 25.12 27.67 -8.50
CA GLU A 712 24.25 26.58 -8.98
C GLU A 712 24.37 26.37 -10.49
N LEU A 713 24.33 27.47 -11.26
CA LEU A 713 24.55 27.43 -12.72
C LEU A 713 25.95 26.87 -13.06
N LEU A 714 26.99 27.38 -12.39
CA LEU A 714 28.38 26.94 -12.63
C LEU A 714 28.57 25.43 -12.39
N THR A 715 27.89 24.88 -11.38
CA THR A 715 28.01 23.47 -11.01
C THR A 715 27.38 22.55 -12.06
N LYS A 716 26.17 22.89 -12.55
CA LYS A 716 25.47 22.14 -13.60
C LYS A 716 26.28 22.08 -14.91
N VAL A 717 26.89 23.21 -15.28
CA VAL A 717 27.70 23.37 -16.50
C VAL A 717 28.90 22.40 -16.54
N ARG A 718 29.58 22.15 -15.42
CA ARG A 718 30.83 21.36 -15.38
C ARG A 718 30.61 19.86 -15.66
N ASN A 719 29.53 19.27 -15.14
CA ASN A 719 29.36 17.81 -15.14
C ASN A 719 29.15 17.21 -16.54
N GLN A 720 28.51 17.93 -17.46
CA GLN A 720 28.17 17.41 -18.80
C GLN A 720 29.38 17.25 -19.74
N VAL A 721 30.56 17.78 -19.40
CA VAL A 721 31.72 17.83 -20.31
C VAL A 721 32.56 16.53 -20.31
N GLN A 722 32.44 15.68 -19.28
CA GLN A 722 33.40 14.57 -19.07
C GLN A 722 33.05 13.22 -19.73
N LEU A 723 31.80 12.99 -20.17
CA LEU A 723 31.30 11.62 -20.43
C LEU A 723 31.68 10.99 -21.79
N THR A 724 32.26 11.74 -22.73
CA THR A 724 32.11 11.45 -24.18
C THR A 724 33.24 10.65 -24.86
N GLN A 725 34.33 10.26 -24.16
CA GLN A 725 35.61 9.92 -24.84
C GLN A 725 36.01 8.43 -25.04
N SER A 726 35.32 7.42 -24.48
CA SER A 726 35.98 6.13 -24.12
C SER A 726 35.64 4.83 -24.93
N ARG A 727 35.35 4.84 -26.24
CA ARG A 727 34.61 3.70 -26.89
C ARG A 727 34.84 3.42 -28.42
N ARG A 728 35.84 2.64 -28.90
CA ARG A 728 36.06 2.56 -30.39
C ARG A 728 36.74 1.40 -31.18
N GLN A 729 37.33 0.33 -30.64
CA GLN A 729 38.55 -0.23 -31.30
C GLN A 729 38.74 -1.78 -31.37
N ALA A 730 38.31 -2.49 -32.45
CA ALA A 730 38.76 -3.88 -32.80
C ALA A 730 38.24 -4.52 -34.15
N GLU A 731 39.12 -4.87 -35.15
CA GLU A 731 38.94 -5.93 -36.21
C GLU A 731 40.25 -6.75 -36.60
N ASP A 732 40.51 -8.10 -36.43
CA ASP A 732 41.52 -9.00 -37.20
C ASP A 732 41.85 -10.58 -36.95
N ARG A 733 42.08 -11.29 -35.78
CA ARG A 733 42.80 -12.66 -35.67
C ARG A 733 41.89 -13.90 -35.57
N LEU A 734 41.46 -14.53 -36.68
CA LEU A 734 40.55 -15.70 -36.55
C LEU A 734 40.40 -16.83 -37.70
N ARG A 735 41.23 -17.13 -38.75
CA ARG A 735 41.01 -18.12 -39.94
C ARG A 735 41.02 -19.73 -39.83
N ASN A 736 41.78 -20.52 -40.63
CA ASN A 736 41.45 -21.78 -41.42
C ASN A 736 40.80 -23.10 -40.89
N LEU A 737 40.51 -23.38 -39.61
CA LEU A 737 40.09 -24.75 -39.18
C LEU A 737 38.67 -25.24 -39.64
N VAL A 738 38.06 -24.61 -40.64
CA VAL A 738 36.61 -24.69 -40.95
C VAL A 738 36.16 -25.83 -41.87
N GLN A 739 36.95 -26.22 -42.88
CA GLN A 739 36.32 -26.71 -44.12
C GLN A 739 35.77 -28.15 -44.11
N GLN A 740 36.16 -29.00 -43.16
CA GLN A 740 35.86 -30.45 -43.18
C GLN A 740 34.93 -30.93 -42.07
N ALA A 741 34.45 -30.06 -41.17
CA ALA A 741 33.62 -30.47 -40.05
C ALA A 741 32.19 -30.88 -40.46
N PRO A 742 31.51 -31.76 -39.69
CA PRO A 742 30.11 -32.10 -39.91
C PRO A 742 29.14 -31.00 -39.46
N VAL A 743 29.58 -30.11 -38.56
CA VAL A 743 28.87 -28.89 -38.12
C VAL A 743 29.02 -27.81 -39.19
N ALA A 744 28.06 -26.89 -39.36
CA ALA A 744 28.21 -25.80 -40.33
C ALA A 744 29.39 -24.90 -39.94
N MET A 745 30.24 -24.53 -40.89
CA MET A 745 31.39 -23.68 -40.63
C MET A 745 31.69 -22.71 -41.80
N LEU A 746 32.06 -21.48 -41.46
CA LEU A 746 32.30 -20.35 -42.39
C LEU A 746 33.57 -19.59 -41.99
N LEU A 747 34.23 -18.96 -42.96
CA LEU A 747 35.50 -18.28 -42.76
C LEU A 747 35.58 -16.91 -43.45
N VAL A 748 35.92 -15.81 -42.75
CA VAL A 748 36.18 -14.47 -43.36
C VAL A 748 37.62 -13.92 -43.11
N LYS A 749 38.11 -12.93 -43.91
CA LYS A 749 39.34 -12.09 -43.72
C LYS A 749 39.04 -10.69 -44.26
N GLY A 750 39.71 -9.68 -43.71
CA GLY A 750 39.64 -8.28 -44.11
C GLY A 750 38.35 -7.58 -43.67
N ASP A 751 38.35 -6.25 -43.62
CA ASP A 751 37.22 -5.42 -43.18
C ASP A 751 35.95 -5.63 -44.03
N ASP A 752 36.09 -6.04 -45.29
CA ASP A 752 34.95 -6.39 -46.16
C ASP A 752 34.47 -7.85 -45.99
N LEU A 753 35.00 -8.55 -44.98
CA LEU A 753 34.65 -9.91 -44.56
C LEU A 753 34.53 -10.88 -45.75
N LYS A 754 35.57 -10.94 -46.60
CA LYS A 754 35.63 -11.87 -47.75
C LYS A 754 35.68 -13.32 -47.30
N ILE A 755 34.90 -14.18 -47.94
CA ILE A 755 34.90 -15.64 -47.73
C ILE A 755 36.05 -16.30 -48.54
N GLU A 756 37.05 -16.93 -47.91
CA GLU A 756 38.01 -17.86 -48.56
C GLU A 756 37.65 -19.32 -48.31
N LEU A 757 36.86 -19.61 -47.27
CA LEU A 757 36.56 -20.96 -46.83
C LEU A 757 35.14 -21.01 -46.25
N LEU A 758 34.37 -22.02 -46.62
CA LEU A 758 33.18 -22.47 -45.92
C LEU A 758 32.97 -23.95 -46.23
N ASN A 759 32.20 -24.64 -45.39
CA ASN A 759 31.95 -26.08 -45.57
C ASN A 759 30.55 -26.39 -46.12
N GLN A 760 30.34 -27.66 -46.48
CA GLN A 760 29.07 -28.15 -47.05
C GLN A 760 27.89 -28.14 -46.06
N ALA A 761 28.15 -28.06 -44.75
CA ALA A 761 27.09 -27.90 -43.76
C ALA A 761 26.61 -26.44 -43.71
N MET A 762 27.52 -25.45 -43.84
CA MET A 762 27.13 -24.03 -43.97
C MET A 762 26.33 -23.76 -45.23
N LEU A 763 26.79 -24.26 -46.39
CA LEU A 763 26.06 -24.09 -47.66
C LEU A 763 24.61 -24.58 -47.62
N ARG A 764 24.35 -25.67 -46.88
CA ARG A 764 22.98 -26.20 -46.66
C ARG A 764 22.18 -25.37 -45.67
N LEU A 765 22.80 -24.88 -44.60
CA LEU A 765 22.14 -24.06 -43.57
C LEU A 765 21.64 -22.71 -44.11
N ILE A 766 22.40 -22.09 -45.02
CA ILE A 766 22.05 -20.82 -45.69
C ILE A 766 21.21 -21.01 -46.96
N ASN A 767 21.10 -22.25 -47.45
CA ASN A 767 20.29 -22.68 -48.59
C ASN A 767 20.49 -21.85 -49.89
N ARG A 768 21.74 -21.79 -50.39
CA ARG A 768 22.10 -21.09 -51.65
C ARG A 768 22.93 -21.99 -52.58
N GLU A 769 22.69 -21.90 -53.89
CA GLU A 769 23.49 -22.60 -54.91
C GLU A 769 24.74 -21.81 -55.35
N MET A 770 25.67 -22.47 -56.05
CA MET A 770 27.09 -22.11 -56.04
C MET A 770 27.49 -20.88 -56.88
N ASP A 771 28.02 -19.85 -56.21
CA ASP A 771 29.44 -19.45 -56.31
C ASP A 771 29.75 -18.33 -55.28
N VAL A 772 30.38 -18.68 -54.16
CA VAL A 772 30.46 -17.82 -52.95
C VAL A 772 31.88 -17.51 -52.46
N LEU A 773 32.90 -18.18 -52.99
CA LEU A 773 34.29 -17.99 -52.55
C LEU A 773 34.90 -16.73 -53.18
N GLY A 774 35.84 -16.10 -52.45
CA GLY A 774 36.50 -14.84 -52.79
C GLY A 774 35.65 -13.58 -52.59
N LYS A 775 34.39 -13.68 -52.17
CA LYS A 775 33.39 -12.60 -52.20
C LYS A 775 33.06 -12.08 -50.79
N PRO A 776 32.72 -10.78 -50.61
CA PRO A 776 32.27 -10.22 -49.34
C PRO A 776 31.04 -10.95 -48.78
N LEU A 777 31.01 -11.19 -47.47
CA LEU A 777 29.93 -11.92 -46.80
C LEU A 777 28.53 -11.36 -47.12
N LEU A 778 28.37 -10.04 -46.97
CA LEU A 778 27.11 -9.32 -47.22
C LEU A 778 26.72 -9.26 -48.72
N ARG A 779 27.62 -9.61 -49.65
CA ARG A 779 27.26 -9.77 -51.07
C ARG A 779 26.63 -11.13 -51.36
N ILE A 780 26.88 -12.12 -50.51
CA ILE A 780 26.32 -13.48 -50.60
C ILE A 780 25.06 -13.63 -49.75
N MET A 781 25.05 -13.00 -48.57
CA MET A 781 23.92 -12.95 -47.66
C MET A 781 23.60 -11.48 -47.28
N PRO A 782 23.04 -10.68 -48.21
CA PRO A 782 22.67 -9.29 -47.94
C PRO A 782 21.60 -9.14 -46.87
N GLU A 783 20.86 -10.21 -46.53
CA GLU A 783 19.96 -10.23 -45.38
C GLU A 783 20.67 -10.07 -44.04
N LEU A 784 21.96 -10.42 -43.94
CA LEU A 784 22.77 -10.28 -42.73
C LEU A 784 23.31 -8.85 -42.54
N ASP A 785 23.03 -7.94 -43.47
CA ASP A 785 23.37 -6.53 -43.36
C ASP A 785 22.49 -5.88 -42.28
N GLY A 786 23.11 -5.47 -41.17
CA GLY A 786 22.40 -5.01 -39.96
C GLY A 786 22.05 -6.11 -38.95
N GLN A 787 22.88 -7.15 -38.77
CA GLN A 787 22.67 -8.18 -37.75
C GLN A 787 23.89 -8.45 -36.87
N GLU A 788 23.63 -8.61 -35.57
CA GLU A 788 24.65 -8.81 -34.53
C GLU A 788 25.63 -9.96 -34.82
N VAL A 789 25.26 -10.99 -35.57
CA VAL A 789 26.16 -12.13 -35.82
C VAL A 789 27.24 -11.85 -36.86
N VAL A 790 27.03 -10.86 -37.73
CA VAL A 790 28.11 -10.29 -38.54
C VAL A 790 29.00 -9.39 -37.68
N ASP A 791 28.42 -8.64 -36.75
CA ASP A 791 29.16 -7.78 -35.82
C ASP A 791 29.98 -8.58 -34.81
N ARG A 792 29.44 -9.68 -34.26
CA ARG A 792 30.12 -10.62 -33.38
C ARG A 792 31.23 -11.37 -34.14
N CYS A 793 30.99 -11.72 -35.40
CA CYS A 793 32.03 -12.23 -36.30
C CYS A 793 33.18 -11.21 -36.42
N ARG A 794 32.83 -9.95 -36.72
CA ARG A 794 33.74 -8.81 -36.86
C ARG A 794 34.41 -8.38 -35.54
N HIS A 795 33.83 -8.69 -34.38
CA HIS A 795 34.37 -8.35 -33.06
C HIS A 795 35.48 -9.31 -32.61
N VAL A 796 35.18 -10.61 -32.68
CA VAL A 796 36.04 -11.71 -32.21
C VAL A 796 37.37 -11.75 -32.97
N TYR A 797 37.38 -11.06 -34.10
CA TYR A 797 38.48 -10.50 -34.86
C TYR A 797 39.60 -9.81 -33.97
N GLN A 798 39.58 -8.53 -33.55
CA GLN A 798 40.74 -7.92 -32.79
C GLN A 798 40.64 -7.99 -31.26
N THR A 799 39.59 -8.57 -30.68
CA THR A 799 39.88 -9.30 -29.45
C THR A 799 40.84 -10.43 -29.80
N GLY A 800 40.45 -11.26 -30.78
CA GLY A 800 41.11 -12.54 -31.03
C GLY A 800 40.99 -13.43 -29.79
N GLU A 801 39.92 -13.22 -29.01
CA GLU A 801 39.41 -14.07 -27.94
C GLU A 801 38.22 -14.84 -28.50
N PRO A 802 38.11 -16.17 -28.28
CA PRO A 802 37.00 -16.94 -28.83
C PRO A 802 35.65 -16.51 -28.29
N TYR A 803 34.62 -16.56 -29.14
CA TYR A 803 33.23 -16.45 -28.73
C TYR A 803 32.51 -17.78 -28.93
N TYR A 804 31.63 -18.14 -27.99
CA TYR A 804 30.76 -19.31 -28.06
C TYR A 804 29.34 -18.88 -27.69
N GLY A 805 28.59 -18.48 -28.70
CA GLY A 805 27.16 -18.21 -28.59
C GLY A 805 26.36 -19.49 -28.51
N VAL A 806 25.40 -19.51 -27.59
CA VAL A 806 24.36 -20.54 -27.52
C VAL A 806 23.05 -19.80 -27.76
N ALA A 807 22.16 -20.38 -28.56
CA ALA A 807 20.79 -19.88 -28.75
C ALA A 807 20.60 -18.51 -29.44
N GLU A 808 21.56 -18.04 -30.26
CA GLU A 808 21.59 -16.69 -30.83
C GLU A 808 20.67 -16.50 -32.04
N THR A 809 19.78 -15.50 -32.03
CA THR A 809 18.84 -15.23 -33.13
C THR A 809 19.51 -14.59 -34.35
N VAL A 810 19.25 -15.15 -35.54
CA VAL A 810 19.73 -14.69 -36.85
C VAL A 810 18.60 -14.76 -37.86
N ASN A 811 18.47 -13.74 -38.71
CA ASN A 811 17.46 -13.66 -39.74
C ASN A 811 18.09 -14.07 -41.09
N LEU A 812 17.76 -15.24 -41.63
CA LEU A 812 18.33 -15.74 -42.89
C LEU A 812 17.30 -15.70 -44.02
N TYR A 813 17.69 -15.33 -45.24
CA TYR A 813 16.80 -15.33 -46.39
C TYR A 813 16.79 -16.72 -47.02
N ARG A 814 15.78 -17.51 -46.65
CA ARG A 814 15.62 -18.92 -47.04
C ARG A 814 14.22 -19.11 -47.63
N ASN A 815 14.10 -19.98 -48.63
CA ASN A 815 12.82 -20.33 -49.26
C ASN A 815 12.01 -19.12 -49.79
N GLY A 816 12.69 -18.03 -50.18
CA GLY A 816 12.08 -16.82 -50.74
C GLY A 816 11.69 -15.72 -49.74
N ARG A 817 11.96 -15.89 -48.43
CA ARG A 817 11.62 -14.95 -47.36
C ARG A 817 12.73 -14.84 -46.31
N ILE A 818 12.70 -13.78 -45.50
CA ILE A 818 13.56 -13.66 -44.30
C ILE A 818 12.93 -14.49 -43.16
N GLU A 819 13.74 -15.30 -42.47
CA GLU A 819 13.32 -16.18 -41.37
C GLU A 819 14.22 -16.00 -40.14
N ASN A 820 13.63 -15.66 -38.99
CA ASN A 820 14.34 -15.51 -37.72
C ASN A 820 14.49 -16.88 -37.03
N ALA A 821 15.72 -17.34 -36.87
CA ALA A 821 16.08 -18.66 -36.33
C ALA A 821 17.21 -18.54 -35.30
N ASN A 822 17.30 -19.47 -34.35
CA ASN A 822 18.28 -19.39 -33.25
C ASN A 822 19.41 -20.41 -33.47
N PHE A 823 20.65 -20.02 -33.25
CA PHE A 823 21.84 -20.81 -33.58
C PHE A 823 22.83 -20.86 -32.41
N ASN A 824 23.45 -22.03 -32.19
CA ASN A 824 24.69 -22.09 -31.45
C ASN A 824 25.81 -21.69 -32.41
N LEU A 825 26.56 -20.65 -32.04
CA LEU A 825 27.61 -20.00 -32.83
C LEU A 825 28.93 -20.13 -32.10
N SER A 826 30.03 -20.32 -32.81
CA SER A 826 31.35 -20.47 -32.19
C SER A 826 32.40 -19.86 -33.10
N TYR A 827 32.93 -18.71 -32.70
CA TYR A 827 33.88 -17.91 -33.45
C TYR A 827 35.27 -18.07 -32.79
N THR A 828 36.24 -18.79 -33.39
CA THR A 828 37.45 -19.28 -32.65
C THR A 828 38.84 -18.93 -33.28
N PRO A 829 39.79 -18.31 -32.55
CA PRO A 829 40.97 -17.61 -33.12
C PRO A 829 42.08 -18.43 -33.79
N TYR A 830 42.21 -18.25 -35.11
CA TYR A 830 43.38 -18.63 -35.91
C TYR A 830 44.26 -17.44 -36.30
N TYR A 831 45.57 -17.68 -36.22
CA TYR A 831 46.64 -16.76 -36.58
C TYR A 831 47.56 -17.45 -37.60
N GLU A 832 48.01 -16.73 -38.61
CA GLU A 832 48.96 -17.24 -39.62
C GLU A 832 50.38 -16.97 -39.09
N GLY A 833 50.82 -17.83 -38.18
CA GLY A 833 51.98 -17.59 -37.30
C GLY A 833 51.54 -16.82 -36.06
N ASP A 834 52.32 -15.82 -35.64
CA ASP A 834 51.92 -14.90 -34.56
C ASP A 834 51.04 -13.73 -35.04
N GLN A 835 50.86 -13.56 -36.37
CA GLN A 835 50.04 -12.48 -36.92
C GLN A 835 48.57 -12.86 -37.15
N ARG A 836 47.78 -11.83 -36.91
CA ARG A 836 46.34 -11.70 -36.74
C ARG A 836 45.66 -11.56 -38.11
N THR A 837 44.82 -12.53 -38.56
CA THR A 837 44.28 -12.49 -39.95
C THR A 837 42.77 -12.74 -40.24
N GLY A 838 42.07 -13.77 -39.71
CA GLY A 838 40.74 -14.22 -40.22
C GLY A 838 39.50 -14.18 -39.33
N VAL A 839 38.42 -14.97 -39.62
CA VAL A 839 37.26 -15.36 -38.75
C VAL A 839 36.63 -16.71 -39.07
N LEU A 840 36.89 -17.71 -38.21
CA LEU A 840 36.36 -19.06 -38.12
C LEU A 840 35.08 -19.12 -37.33
N GLN A 841 34.00 -19.38 -38.04
CA GLN A 841 32.69 -19.62 -37.49
C GLN A 841 32.35 -21.10 -37.53
N VAL A 842 31.65 -21.55 -36.50
CA VAL A 842 31.02 -22.87 -36.35
C VAL A 842 29.58 -22.64 -35.91
N VAL A 843 28.61 -23.32 -36.52
CA VAL A 843 27.18 -22.96 -36.46
C VAL A 843 26.30 -24.22 -36.42
N THR A 844 25.31 -24.22 -35.53
CA THR A 844 24.26 -25.27 -35.44
C THR A 844 22.92 -24.62 -35.17
N GLU A 845 21.89 -24.92 -35.97
CA GLU A 845 20.53 -24.40 -35.72
C GLU A 845 19.86 -25.13 -34.55
N VAL A 846 19.28 -24.35 -33.63
CA VAL A 846 18.67 -24.82 -32.36
C VAL A 846 17.32 -24.14 -32.06
N THR A 847 16.76 -23.41 -33.03
CA THR A 847 15.53 -22.59 -32.96
C THR A 847 14.43 -23.15 -32.04
N ASP A 848 14.02 -24.39 -32.23
CA ASP A 848 12.89 -24.97 -31.49
C ASP A 848 13.25 -25.36 -30.06
N LEU A 849 14.47 -25.90 -29.84
CA LEU A 849 14.99 -26.23 -28.52
C LEU A 849 15.11 -24.96 -27.65
N VAL A 850 15.56 -23.86 -28.26
CA VAL A 850 15.70 -22.56 -27.61
C VAL A 850 14.34 -21.99 -27.22
N LYS A 851 13.36 -21.96 -28.13
CA LYS A 851 12.01 -21.45 -27.82
C LYS A 851 11.35 -22.23 -26.67
N ILE A 852 11.55 -23.54 -26.61
CA ILE A 852 11.06 -24.39 -25.52
C ILE A 852 11.81 -24.09 -24.20
N THR A 853 13.14 -23.95 -24.26
CA THR A 853 13.98 -23.76 -23.06
C THR A 853 13.84 -22.36 -22.48
N GLN A 854 13.80 -21.31 -23.32
CA GLN A 854 13.50 -19.95 -22.89
C GLN A 854 12.10 -19.87 -22.28
N LEU A 855 11.06 -20.38 -22.94
CA LEU A 855 9.70 -20.36 -22.38
C LEU A 855 9.60 -21.13 -21.05
N ALA A 856 10.35 -22.22 -20.88
CA ALA A 856 10.43 -22.91 -19.59
C ALA A 856 11.17 -22.09 -18.52
N GLN A 857 12.36 -21.57 -18.84
CA GLN A 857 13.21 -20.82 -17.91
C GLN A 857 12.63 -19.47 -17.52
N GLU A 858 12.04 -18.73 -18.46
CA GLU A 858 11.34 -17.46 -18.20
C GLU A 858 10.17 -17.68 -17.25
N ASN A 859 9.38 -18.73 -17.44
CA ASN A 859 8.32 -19.07 -16.49
C ASN A 859 8.90 -19.51 -15.13
N GLU A 860 9.93 -20.35 -15.08
CA GLU A 860 10.55 -20.81 -13.82
C GLU A 860 11.18 -19.65 -13.01
N LEU A 861 11.91 -18.74 -13.68
CA LEU A 861 12.43 -17.51 -13.09
C LEU A 861 11.30 -16.60 -12.63
N ARG A 862 10.33 -16.31 -13.49
CA ARG A 862 9.19 -15.44 -13.15
C ARG A 862 8.36 -15.99 -11.99
N TYR A 863 8.21 -17.32 -11.87
CA TYR A 863 7.57 -17.94 -10.70
C TYR A 863 8.44 -17.81 -9.44
N ARG A 864 9.77 -17.97 -9.52
CA ARG A 864 10.66 -17.76 -8.36
C ARG A 864 10.73 -16.30 -7.93
N GLU A 865 10.82 -15.37 -8.88
CA GLU A 865 10.83 -13.93 -8.63
C GLU A 865 9.50 -13.49 -8.04
N LEU A 866 8.36 -13.86 -8.63
CA LEU A 866 7.04 -13.55 -8.08
C LEU A 866 6.82 -14.17 -6.70
N ALA A 867 7.27 -15.40 -6.46
CA ALA A 867 7.19 -16.04 -5.14
C ALA A 867 8.09 -15.33 -4.10
N SER A 868 9.31 -14.94 -4.47
CA SER A 868 10.23 -14.22 -3.58
C SER A 868 9.79 -12.78 -3.34
N GLU A 869 9.20 -12.11 -4.33
CA GLU A 869 8.58 -10.79 -4.18
C GLU A 869 7.35 -10.88 -3.28
N LEU A 870 6.52 -11.92 -3.44
CA LEU A 870 5.34 -12.14 -2.62
C LEU A 870 5.70 -12.48 -1.17
N ASP A 871 6.65 -13.38 -0.91
CA ASP A 871 7.13 -13.68 0.44
C ASP A 871 7.78 -12.44 1.09
N SER A 872 8.61 -11.71 0.36
CA SER A 872 9.18 -10.45 0.82
C SER A 872 8.09 -9.42 1.16
N ARG A 873 7.07 -9.26 0.30
CA ARG A 873 5.95 -8.34 0.51
C ARG A 873 5.02 -8.77 1.65
N VAL A 874 4.80 -10.07 1.84
CA VAL A 874 4.06 -10.63 2.98
C VAL A 874 4.84 -10.38 4.27
N LYS A 875 6.15 -10.66 4.29
CA LYS A 875 7.02 -10.44 5.45
C LYS A 875 7.15 -8.96 5.80
N GLN A 876 7.29 -8.08 4.82
CA GLN A 876 7.26 -6.63 4.99
C GLN A 876 5.92 -6.15 5.54
N ARG A 877 4.79 -6.65 5.02
CA ARG A 877 3.45 -6.32 5.53
C ARG A 877 3.25 -6.82 6.97
N THR A 878 3.69 -8.03 7.31
CA THR A 878 3.61 -8.56 8.67
C THR A 878 4.45 -7.72 9.63
N GLN A 879 5.70 -7.40 9.28
CA GLN A 879 6.55 -6.54 10.12
C GLN A 879 5.92 -5.16 10.31
N ALA A 880 5.49 -4.50 9.24
CA ALA A 880 4.82 -3.19 9.32
C ALA A 880 3.52 -3.23 10.14
N LEU A 881 2.83 -4.37 10.18
CA LEU A 881 1.61 -4.58 10.98
C LEU A 881 1.91 -4.84 12.47
N GLU A 882 3.07 -5.42 12.80
CA GLU A 882 3.58 -5.54 14.16
C GLU A 882 4.09 -4.19 14.69
N ASP A 883 4.87 -3.48 13.88
CA ASP A 883 5.39 -2.15 14.17
C ASP A 883 4.24 -1.16 14.42
N ALA A 884 3.26 -1.11 13.51
CA ALA A 884 2.06 -0.27 13.69
C ALA A 884 1.20 -0.66 14.90
N ASN A 885 1.18 -1.94 15.31
CA ASN A 885 0.54 -2.38 16.54
C ASN A 885 1.31 -1.90 17.79
N LEU A 886 2.64 -1.94 17.75
CA LEU A 886 3.51 -1.49 18.84
C LEU A 886 3.37 0.02 19.03
N ASP A 887 3.38 0.79 17.94
CA ASP A 887 3.24 2.25 17.99
C ASP A 887 1.82 2.69 18.36
N LEU A 888 0.77 1.97 17.93
CA LEU A 888 -0.60 2.21 18.41
C LEU A 888 -0.71 1.97 19.93
N ARG A 889 -0.07 0.92 20.46
CA ARG A 889 -0.01 0.66 21.92
C ARG A 889 0.75 1.75 22.66
N ARG A 890 1.91 2.17 22.17
CA ARG A 890 2.70 3.29 22.73
C ARG A 890 1.93 4.61 22.69
N SER A 891 1.29 4.94 21.58
CA SER A 891 0.52 6.19 21.43
C SER A 891 -0.69 6.24 22.36
N ASN A 892 -1.40 5.11 22.54
CA ASN A 892 -2.47 5.01 23.54
C ASN A 892 -1.94 5.19 24.96
N HIS A 893 -0.83 4.56 25.33
CA HIS A 893 -0.24 4.72 26.67
C HIS A 893 0.21 6.15 26.96
N ASN A 894 0.86 6.79 25.98
CA ASN A 894 1.25 8.19 26.05
C ASN A 894 0.04 9.13 26.22
N LEU A 895 -1.10 8.81 25.60
CA LEU A 895 -2.35 9.56 25.73
C LEU A 895 -2.96 9.46 27.14
N GLU A 896 -2.82 8.31 27.81
CA GLU A 896 -3.26 8.13 29.20
C GLU A 896 -2.41 8.95 30.18
N GLN A 897 -1.07 8.85 30.07
CA GLN A 897 -0.15 9.61 30.93
C GLN A 897 -0.31 11.11 30.71
N PHE A 898 -0.44 11.54 29.46
CA PHE A 898 -0.83 12.91 29.09
C PHE A 898 -2.10 13.35 29.83
N ALA A 899 -3.20 12.57 29.70
CA ALA A 899 -4.48 12.95 30.28
C ALA A 899 -4.43 13.01 31.81
N TYR A 900 -3.62 12.15 32.45
CA TYR A 900 -3.39 12.18 33.89
C TYR A 900 -2.59 13.43 34.33
N VAL A 901 -1.39 13.62 33.78
CA VAL A 901 -0.44 14.67 34.21
C VAL A 901 -0.95 16.07 33.85
N ALA A 902 -1.46 16.26 32.63
CA ALA A 902 -2.03 17.55 32.22
C ALA A 902 -3.21 17.96 33.12
N SER A 903 -4.03 17.00 33.54
CA SER A 903 -5.18 17.28 34.41
C SER A 903 -4.78 17.66 35.83
N HIS A 904 -3.74 17.02 36.39
CA HIS A 904 -3.17 17.41 37.68
C HIS A 904 -2.60 18.84 37.63
N ASP A 905 -1.74 19.12 36.65
CA ASP A 905 -1.02 20.38 36.56
C ASP A 905 -1.92 21.55 36.11
N LEU A 906 -3.07 21.29 35.45
CA LEU A 906 -4.12 22.28 35.23
C LEU A 906 -5.00 22.50 36.47
N GLN A 907 -5.23 21.49 37.31
CA GLN A 907 -6.04 21.62 38.53
C GLN A 907 -5.36 22.43 39.63
N GLU A 908 -4.03 22.36 39.78
CA GLU A 908 -3.32 23.11 40.82
C GLU A 908 -3.48 24.65 40.74
N PRO A 909 -3.12 25.33 39.63
CA PRO A 909 -3.31 26.78 39.51
C PRO A 909 -4.79 27.16 39.55
N LEU A 910 -5.68 26.30 39.07
CA LEU A 910 -7.13 26.50 39.11
C LEU A 910 -7.68 26.51 40.55
N ARG A 911 -7.22 25.58 41.40
CA ARG A 911 -7.54 25.55 42.83
C ARG A 911 -7.01 26.81 43.54
N LYS A 912 -5.83 27.30 43.16
CA LYS A 912 -5.26 28.56 43.67
C LYS A 912 -6.15 29.75 43.26
N ILE A 913 -6.57 29.85 41.99
CA ILE A 913 -7.51 30.88 41.50
C ILE A 913 -8.82 30.88 42.31
N VAL A 914 -9.45 29.73 42.49
CA VAL A 914 -10.72 29.63 43.24
C VAL A 914 -10.53 30.08 44.70
N ALA A 915 -9.49 29.59 45.38
CA ALA A 915 -9.22 29.94 46.78
C ALA A 915 -8.94 31.44 46.99
N PHE A 916 -8.16 32.09 46.11
CA PHE A 916 -7.95 33.54 46.19
C PHE A 916 -9.20 34.34 45.79
N SER A 917 -10.05 33.82 44.90
CA SER A 917 -11.35 34.41 44.57
C SER A 917 -12.30 34.39 45.76
N ASP A 918 -12.38 33.25 46.48
CA ASP A 918 -13.18 33.12 47.70
C ASP A 918 -12.65 34.01 48.83
N LEU A 919 -11.34 34.16 48.98
CA LEU A 919 -10.74 35.07 49.95
C LEU A 919 -11.10 36.53 49.63
N LEU A 920 -10.90 36.96 48.38
CA LEU A 920 -11.27 38.31 47.92
C LEU A 920 -12.76 38.61 48.14
N LYS A 921 -13.63 37.66 47.80
CA LYS A 921 -15.08 37.76 47.96
C LYS A 921 -15.49 37.81 49.44
N ASN A 922 -15.06 36.87 50.26
CA ASN A 922 -15.51 36.75 51.65
C ASN A 922 -14.93 37.82 52.58
N GLN A 923 -13.72 38.36 52.30
CA GLN A 923 -13.09 39.37 53.15
C GLN A 923 -13.25 40.81 52.62
N TYR A 924 -13.44 41.01 51.31
CA TYR A 924 -13.37 42.35 50.70
C TYR A 924 -14.56 42.76 49.82
N ALA A 925 -15.61 41.93 49.65
CA ALA A 925 -16.75 42.24 48.77
C ALA A 925 -17.34 43.67 48.95
N VAL A 926 -17.50 44.12 50.19
CA VAL A 926 -18.06 45.46 50.50
C VAL A 926 -17.18 46.61 49.98
N ARG A 927 -15.88 46.38 49.77
CA ARG A 927 -14.93 47.36 49.21
C ARG A 927 -14.69 47.20 47.70
N LEU A 928 -15.05 46.06 47.14
CA LEU A 928 -14.87 45.74 45.71
C LEU A 928 -15.99 46.30 44.83
N GLY A 929 -17.19 46.54 45.39
CA GLY A 929 -18.33 47.06 44.64
C GLY A 929 -18.66 46.18 43.43
N ASP A 930 -18.77 46.80 42.25
CA ASP A 930 -19.02 46.10 40.97
C ASP A 930 -17.94 45.04 40.66
N GLY A 931 -16.73 45.19 41.20
CA GLY A 931 -15.64 44.20 41.09
C GLY A 931 -15.99 42.82 41.64
N VAL A 932 -16.99 42.70 42.53
CA VAL A 932 -17.54 41.40 42.97
C VAL A 932 -18.14 40.62 41.80
N ASP A 933 -18.71 41.30 40.80
CA ASP A 933 -19.30 40.65 39.63
C ASP A 933 -18.23 40.14 38.65
N HIS A 934 -17.08 40.82 38.57
CA HIS A 934 -15.89 40.33 37.86
C HIS A 934 -15.33 39.06 38.54
N LEU A 935 -15.27 39.03 39.89
CA LEU A 935 -14.92 37.83 40.65
C LEU A 935 -15.92 36.68 40.43
N ASN A 936 -17.24 36.95 40.45
CA ASN A 936 -18.27 35.94 40.20
C ASN A 936 -18.11 35.31 38.80
N ARG A 937 -17.84 36.13 37.77
CA ARG A 937 -17.61 35.66 36.39
C ARG A 937 -16.36 34.79 36.27
N MET A 938 -15.25 35.22 36.87
CA MET A 938 -14.01 34.44 36.93
C MET A 938 -14.21 33.11 37.66
N GLN A 939 -14.81 33.13 38.86
CA GLN A 939 -15.02 31.91 39.67
C GLN A 939 -15.96 30.92 38.95
N GLY A 940 -16.99 31.42 38.26
CA GLY A 940 -17.84 30.63 37.38
C GLY A 940 -17.10 30.04 36.17
N ALA A 941 -16.10 30.73 35.62
CA ALA A 941 -15.23 30.20 34.57
C ALA A 941 -14.25 29.14 35.10
N ALA A 942 -13.66 29.37 36.28
CA ALA A 942 -12.75 28.44 36.93
C ALA A 942 -13.45 27.10 37.27
N ASN A 943 -14.64 27.16 37.88
CA ASN A 943 -15.41 25.97 38.23
C ASN A 943 -15.83 25.15 37.00
N ARG A 944 -16.18 25.80 35.88
CA ARG A 944 -16.44 25.12 34.60
C ARG A 944 -15.19 24.39 34.08
N MET A 945 -14.02 25.02 34.19
CA MET A 945 -12.75 24.41 33.75
C MET A 945 -12.38 23.19 34.62
N SER A 946 -12.65 23.24 35.93
CA SER A 946 -12.41 22.11 36.84
C SER A 946 -13.28 20.90 36.49
N MET A 947 -14.55 21.14 36.16
CA MET A 947 -15.47 20.09 35.70
C MET A 947 -15.03 19.48 34.36
N LEU A 948 -14.63 20.31 33.38
CA LEU A 948 -14.09 19.84 32.09
C LEU A 948 -12.90 18.90 32.27
N ILE A 949 -11.97 19.23 33.18
CA ILE A 949 -10.79 18.41 33.48
C ILE A 949 -11.18 17.08 34.17
N LYS A 950 -12.11 17.10 35.13
CA LYS A 950 -12.58 15.88 35.83
C LYS A 950 -13.30 14.91 34.88
N ASP A 951 -14.12 15.43 33.97
CA ASP A 951 -14.83 14.63 32.99
C ASP A 951 -13.85 14.04 31.94
N LEU A 952 -12.86 14.83 31.50
CA LEU A 952 -11.82 14.38 30.57
C LEU A 952 -10.96 13.24 31.15
N LEU A 953 -10.55 13.36 32.42
CA LEU A 953 -9.88 12.27 33.16
C LEU A 953 -10.71 10.99 33.19
N SER A 954 -12.03 11.12 33.39
CA SER A 954 -12.94 9.98 33.50
C SER A 954 -13.02 9.24 32.16
N PHE A 955 -13.26 9.97 31.07
CA PHE A 955 -13.29 9.43 29.70
C PHE A 955 -11.99 8.70 29.30
N SER A 956 -10.84 9.25 29.68
CA SER A 956 -9.54 8.58 29.46
C SER A 956 -9.43 7.26 30.23
N ARG A 957 -9.65 7.28 31.55
CA ARG A 957 -9.44 6.10 32.42
C ARG A 957 -10.34 4.91 32.09
N ILE A 958 -11.56 5.19 31.63
CA ILE A 958 -12.53 4.17 31.18
C ILE A 958 -11.97 3.33 30.02
N SER A 959 -11.08 3.88 29.18
CA SER A 959 -10.56 3.16 28.02
C SER A 959 -9.55 2.06 28.36
N THR A 960 -8.92 2.10 29.54
CA THR A 960 -7.75 1.24 29.85
C THR A 960 -7.79 0.54 31.21
N GLN A 961 -8.51 1.04 32.22
CA GLN A 961 -8.72 0.27 33.47
C GLN A 961 -9.75 -0.86 33.29
N ARG A 962 -9.30 -1.98 32.72
CA ARG A 962 -9.96 -3.29 32.88
C ARG A 962 -9.75 -3.81 34.31
N LYS A 963 -10.47 -3.21 35.26
CA LYS A 963 -10.64 -3.73 36.62
C LYS A 963 -11.40 -5.06 36.61
N SER A 964 -11.46 -5.70 37.79
CA SER A 964 -12.10 -7.01 37.98
C SER A 964 -13.56 -7.02 37.51
N ILE A 965 -13.81 -7.64 36.36
CA ILE A 965 -15.15 -7.89 35.83
C ILE A 965 -15.84 -8.90 36.76
N GLY A 966 -16.94 -8.51 37.38
CA GLY A 966 -17.71 -9.35 38.32
C GLY A 966 -19.22 -9.19 38.15
N PRO A 967 -20.03 -9.95 38.90
CA PRO A 967 -21.48 -9.75 38.95
C PRO A 967 -21.81 -8.45 39.70
N VAL A 968 -22.56 -7.57 39.03
CA VAL A 968 -22.92 -6.24 39.52
C VAL A 968 -24.45 -6.08 39.47
N SER A 969 -25.08 -5.88 40.62
CA SER A 969 -26.51 -5.60 40.73
C SER A 969 -26.80 -4.15 40.32
N LEU A 970 -27.54 -3.95 39.22
CA LEU A 970 -27.89 -2.61 38.78
C LEU A 970 -28.93 -1.95 39.69
N ASN A 971 -29.78 -2.72 40.37
CA ASN A 971 -30.67 -2.22 41.42
C ASN A 971 -29.87 -1.53 42.54
N GLN A 972 -28.76 -2.15 42.97
CA GLN A 972 -27.94 -1.54 44.03
C GLN A 972 -27.30 -0.23 43.54
N ILE A 973 -26.69 -0.24 42.35
CA ILE A 973 -26.09 0.96 41.74
C ILE A 973 -27.09 2.11 41.64
N VAL A 974 -28.29 1.85 41.11
CA VAL A 974 -29.27 2.92 40.91
C VAL A 974 -29.79 3.45 42.26
N ASN A 975 -29.95 2.59 43.27
CA ASN A 975 -30.29 3.02 44.63
C ASN A 975 -29.18 3.86 45.26
N ASP A 976 -27.91 3.45 45.14
CA ASP A 976 -26.76 4.23 45.64
C ASP A 976 -26.74 5.64 44.99
N VAL A 977 -26.93 5.70 43.66
CA VAL A 977 -27.00 6.95 42.89
C VAL A 977 -28.22 7.81 43.26
N LEU A 978 -29.36 7.23 43.65
CA LEU A 978 -30.50 8.00 44.15
C LEU A 978 -30.25 8.62 45.52
N VAL A 979 -29.49 7.96 46.41
CA VAL A 979 -29.09 8.54 47.71
C VAL A 979 -28.19 9.76 47.48
N ASP A 980 -27.21 9.65 46.58
CA ASP A 980 -26.35 10.78 46.15
C ASP A 980 -27.15 11.97 45.58
N LEU A 981 -28.32 11.70 44.96
CA LEU A 981 -29.18 12.70 44.32
C LEU A 981 -30.36 13.17 45.19
N GLU A 982 -30.53 12.64 46.41
CA GLU A 982 -31.75 12.85 47.22
C GLU A 982 -32.08 14.34 47.43
N LEU A 983 -31.09 15.16 47.80
CA LEU A 983 -31.28 16.60 48.01
C LEU A 983 -31.72 17.33 46.73
N ILE A 984 -31.24 16.89 45.55
CA ILE A 984 -31.63 17.46 44.26
C ILE A 984 -33.06 17.03 43.92
N ILE A 985 -33.41 15.76 44.13
CA ILE A 985 -34.76 15.22 43.91
C ILE A 985 -35.78 15.98 44.77
N GLN A 986 -35.44 16.28 46.03
CA GLN A 986 -36.27 17.09 46.93
C GLN A 986 -36.38 18.56 46.50
N ASP A 987 -35.27 19.24 46.21
CA ASP A 987 -35.23 20.66 45.78
C ASP A 987 -36.08 20.91 44.51
N VAL A 988 -36.02 19.99 43.55
CA VAL A 988 -36.75 20.11 42.27
C VAL A 988 -38.15 19.47 42.32
N ASN A 989 -38.52 18.86 43.46
CA ASN A 989 -39.74 18.10 43.70
C ASN A 989 -40.00 17.04 42.61
N ALA A 990 -38.99 16.19 42.33
CA ALA A 990 -39.05 15.15 41.32
C ALA A 990 -39.64 13.83 41.84
N THR A 991 -40.31 13.10 40.95
CA THR A 991 -40.72 11.70 41.16
C THR A 991 -39.82 10.80 40.34
N VAL A 992 -39.20 9.79 40.97
CA VAL A 992 -38.36 8.79 40.30
C VAL A 992 -38.94 7.39 40.52
N ASN A 993 -39.27 6.70 39.43
CA ASN A 993 -39.76 5.33 39.41
C ASN A 993 -38.68 4.39 38.83
N ILE A 994 -38.54 3.19 39.41
CA ILE A 994 -37.55 2.18 38.99
C ILE A 994 -38.19 0.79 39.01
N ASP A 995 -38.15 0.08 37.88
CA ASP A 995 -38.46 -1.34 37.77
C ASP A 995 -37.30 -2.21 38.29
N THR A 996 -37.54 -3.51 38.52
CA THR A 996 -36.50 -4.46 38.93
C THR A 996 -35.40 -4.60 37.85
N LEU A 997 -34.24 -4.01 38.10
CA LEU A 997 -33.06 -4.06 37.21
C LEU A 997 -32.27 -5.37 37.38
N PRO A 998 -31.55 -5.82 36.33
CA PRO A 998 -30.82 -7.09 36.35
C PRO A 998 -29.48 -7.02 37.09
N THR A 999 -28.88 -8.19 37.30
CA THR A 999 -27.44 -8.30 37.61
C THR A 999 -26.69 -8.55 36.31
N VAL A 1000 -25.68 -7.72 36.02
CA VAL A 1000 -24.86 -7.79 34.81
C VAL A 1000 -23.40 -8.10 35.16
N SER A 1001 -22.61 -8.55 34.18
CA SER A 1001 -21.17 -8.74 34.37
C SER A 1001 -20.42 -7.47 33.97
N GLY A 1002 -19.67 -6.86 34.89
CA GLY A 1002 -19.04 -5.55 34.64
C GLY A 1002 -18.18 -4.98 35.76
N ASP A 1003 -17.82 -3.71 35.60
CA ASP A 1003 -17.19 -2.85 36.62
C ASP A 1003 -18.26 -1.97 37.29
N ARG A 1004 -18.39 -2.07 38.62
CA ARG A 1004 -19.38 -1.30 39.40
C ARG A 1004 -19.25 0.20 39.16
N SER A 1005 -18.02 0.75 39.24
CA SER A 1005 -17.78 2.20 39.16
C SER A 1005 -18.06 2.79 37.78
N GLN A 1006 -17.83 2.02 36.70
CA GLN A 1006 -18.22 2.45 35.35
C GLN A 1006 -19.75 2.48 35.20
N LEU A 1007 -20.45 1.43 35.65
CA LEU A 1007 -21.91 1.34 35.59
C LEU A 1007 -22.59 2.39 36.48
N GLU A 1008 -22.01 2.68 37.64
CA GLU A 1008 -22.42 3.75 38.57
C GLU A 1008 -22.31 5.13 37.91
N GLN A 1009 -21.18 5.42 37.24
CA GLN A 1009 -21.02 6.66 36.46
C GLN A 1009 -22.01 6.77 35.28
N LEU A 1010 -22.35 5.66 34.62
CA LEU A 1010 -23.38 5.61 33.57
C LEU A 1010 -24.75 6.05 34.09
N PHE A 1011 -25.23 5.46 35.19
CA PHE A 1011 -26.54 5.82 35.75
C PHE A 1011 -26.55 7.21 36.39
N GLN A 1012 -25.47 7.61 37.08
CA GLN A 1012 -25.33 8.96 37.64
C GLN A 1012 -25.40 10.03 36.55
N ASN A 1013 -24.75 9.83 35.39
CA ASN A 1013 -24.82 10.75 34.25
C ASN A 1013 -26.26 10.87 33.69
N LEU A 1014 -26.96 9.76 33.50
CA LEU A 1014 -28.31 9.76 32.91
C LEU A 1014 -29.35 10.36 33.84
N LEU A 1015 -29.37 9.96 35.12
CA LEU A 1015 -30.31 10.48 36.13
C LEU A 1015 -30.07 11.96 36.44
N THR A 1016 -28.80 12.38 36.53
CA THR A 1016 -28.47 13.82 36.69
C THR A 1016 -28.93 14.64 35.49
N ASN A 1017 -28.82 14.12 34.26
CA ASN A 1017 -29.33 14.82 33.08
C ASN A 1017 -30.86 14.91 33.09
N ALA A 1018 -31.57 13.84 33.44
CA ALA A 1018 -33.04 13.82 33.53
C ALA A 1018 -33.59 14.86 34.54
N LEU A 1019 -32.98 14.98 35.72
CA LEU A 1019 -33.37 15.98 36.73
C LEU A 1019 -33.00 17.43 36.33
N LYS A 1020 -31.93 17.59 35.54
CA LYS A 1020 -31.39 18.91 35.15
C LYS A 1020 -32.10 19.52 33.94
N PHE A 1021 -32.37 18.73 32.89
CA PHE A 1021 -32.98 19.21 31.64
C PHE A 1021 -34.52 19.30 31.71
N ARG A 1022 -35.04 19.78 32.85
CA ARG A 1022 -36.48 19.88 33.14
C ARG A 1022 -37.16 21.06 32.44
N ARG A 1023 -38.47 20.92 32.17
CA ARG A 1023 -39.32 22.03 31.72
C ARG A 1023 -39.59 22.99 32.90
N PRO A 1024 -39.59 24.33 32.69
CA PRO A 1024 -39.95 25.28 33.74
C PRO A 1024 -41.36 25.01 34.30
N ASN A 1025 -41.50 25.09 35.62
CA ASN A 1025 -42.77 24.88 36.35
C ASN A 1025 -43.43 23.50 36.18
N VAL A 1026 -42.71 22.50 35.65
CA VAL A 1026 -43.17 21.10 35.59
C VAL A 1026 -42.29 20.24 36.51
N PRO A 1027 -42.87 19.52 37.49
CA PRO A 1027 -42.13 18.56 38.31
C PRO A 1027 -41.44 17.50 37.43
N PRO A 1028 -40.13 17.23 37.62
CA PRO A 1028 -39.45 16.20 36.85
C PRO A 1028 -40.01 14.81 37.20
N PHE A 1029 -40.35 14.05 36.18
CA PHE A 1029 -40.71 12.65 36.28
C PHE A 1029 -39.65 11.85 35.53
N VAL A 1030 -39.00 10.93 36.26
CA VAL A 1030 -37.95 10.05 35.73
C VAL A 1030 -38.38 8.61 35.95
N ASN A 1031 -38.28 7.77 34.92
CA ASN A 1031 -38.76 6.40 34.98
C ASN A 1031 -37.74 5.44 34.35
N VAL A 1032 -37.28 4.46 35.12
CA VAL A 1032 -36.25 3.50 34.70
C VAL A 1032 -36.87 2.12 34.56
N THR A 1033 -36.99 1.62 33.31
CA THR A 1033 -37.57 0.30 33.01
C THR A 1033 -36.54 -0.69 32.50
N SER A 1034 -36.80 -1.99 32.67
CA SER A 1034 -35.90 -3.05 32.21
C SER A 1034 -36.64 -4.27 31.67
N GLN A 1035 -36.18 -4.79 30.53
CA GLN A 1035 -36.70 -6.02 29.90
C GLN A 1035 -35.59 -6.83 29.21
N ILE A 1036 -35.86 -8.09 28.87
CA ILE A 1036 -34.96 -8.92 28.05
C ILE A 1036 -35.45 -8.89 26.59
N VAL A 1037 -34.54 -8.66 25.65
CA VAL A 1037 -34.80 -8.65 24.20
C VAL A 1037 -33.87 -9.62 23.46
N ALA A 1038 -34.32 -10.16 22.33
CA ALA A 1038 -33.52 -10.98 21.45
C ALA A 1038 -32.64 -10.12 20.53
N ALA A 1039 -31.50 -10.65 20.09
CA ALA A 1039 -30.58 -9.96 19.18
C ALA A 1039 -31.26 -9.51 17.87
N GLU A 1040 -32.17 -10.33 17.35
CA GLU A 1040 -32.96 -10.09 16.14
C GLU A 1040 -33.95 -8.93 16.29
N THR A 1041 -34.34 -8.58 17.53
CA THR A 1041 -35.28 -7.49 17.82
C THR A 1041 -34.61 -6.13 18.07
N LEU A 1042 -33.28 -6.04 17.91
CA LEU A 1042 -32.55 -4.78 18.02
C LEU A 1042 -32.79 -3.88 16.79
N PRO A 1043 -32.98 -2.55 16.94
CA PRO A 1043 -33.05 -1.64 15.81
C PRO A 1043 -31.75 -1.67 14.97
N ALA A 1044 -31.84 -1.57 13.65
CA ALA A 1044 -30.67 -1.66 12.75
C ALA A 1044 -29.59 -0.57 12.95
N SER A 1045 -29.92 0.51 13.65
CA SER A 1045 -28.98 1.55 14.10
C SER A 1045 -28.15 1.13 15.33
N VAL A 1046 -28.63 0.17 16.13
CA VAL A 1046 -27.99 -0.31 17.35
C VAL A 1046 -27.05 -1.46 17.02
N LYS A 1047 -25.75 -1.30 17.31
CA LYS A 1047 -24.71 -2.30 17.00
C LYS A 1047 -23.91 -2.63 18.27
N PRO A 1048 -24.34 -3.63 19.08
CA PRO A 1048 -23.67 -3.99 20.32
C PRO A 1048 -22.23 -4.44 20.11
N SER A 1049 -21.35 -4.04 21.02
CA SER A 1049 -19.91 -4.33 20.94
C SER A 1049 -19.56 -5.82 21.12
N ARG A 1050 -20.47 -6.62 21.69
CA ARG A 1050 -20.37 -8.08 21.83
C ARG A 1050 -21.68 -8.73 21.37
N LYS A 1051 -21.66 -9.42 20.22
CA LYS A 1051 -22.80 -10.23 19.77
C LYS A 1051 -23.10 -11.35 20.77
N VAL A 1052 -24.30 -11.34 21.35
CA VAL A 1052 -24.92 -12.42 22.14
C VAL A 1052 -26.37 -12.62 21.70
N ALA A 1053 -27.00 -13.74 22.08
CA ALA A 1053 -28.37 -14.06 21.67
C ALA A 1053 -29.45 -13.14 22.30
N THR A 1054 -29.23 -12.68 23.55
CA THR A 1054 -30.18 -11.83 24.29
C THR A 1054 -29.47 -10.70 25.02
N TYR A 1055 -30.18 -9.58 25.19
CA TYR A 1055 -29.69 -8.38 25.88
C TYR A 1055 -30.73 -7.93 26.91
N TYR A 1056 -30.24 -7.36 28.02
CA TYR A 1056 -31.05 -6.51 28.88
C TYR A 1056 -31.20 -5.15 28.20
N GLN A 1057 -32.42 -4.80 27.79
CA GLN A 1057 -32.78 -3.44 27.42
C GLN A 1057 -33.22 -2.68 28.67
N ILE A 1058 -32.52 -1.60 28.99
CA ILE A 1058 -32.84 -0.71 30.12
C ILE A 1058 -33.14 0.67 29.55
N ASN A 1059 -34.30 1.24 29.86
CA ASN A 1059 -34.71 2.56 29.39
C ASN A 1059 -34.71 3.54 30.56
N VAL A 1060 -33.98 4.65 30.46
CA VAL A 1060 -34.09 5.80 31.37
C VAL A 1060 -34.86 6.89 30.64
N SER A 1061 -36.11 7.14 31.05
CA SER A 1061 -36.97 8.17 30.45
C SER A 1061 -37.20 9.36 31.37
N ASP A 1062 -37.32 10.56 30.76
CA ASP A 1062 -37.58 11.84 31.42
C ASP A 1062 -38.78 12.57 30.78
N ASN A 1063 -39.44 13.43 31.55
CA ASN A 1063 -40.48 14.36 31.06
C ASN A 1063 -39.93 15.78 30.78
N GLY A 1064 -38.64 15.90 30.45
CA GLY A 1064 -37.90 17.15 30.36
C GLY A 1064 -38.17 17.97 29.10
N ILE A 1065 -37.19 18.78 28.71
CA ILE A 1065 -37.27 19.65 27.52
C ILE A 1065 -37.12 18.86 26.21
N GLY A 1066 -36.53 17.67 26.24
CA GLY A 1066 -36.19 16.87 25.08
C GLY A 1066 -35.28 17.57 24.06
N PHE A 1067 -35.01 16.89 22.95
CA PHE A 1067 -34.22 17.39 21.83
C PHE A 1067 -34.72 16.85 20.48
N ASP A 1068 -34.18 17.40 19.41
CA ASP A 1068 -34.51 17.05 18.02
C ASP A 1068 -33.65 15.87 17.55
N GLU A 1069 -34.27 14.78 17.11
CA GLU A 1069 -33.61 13.51 16.78
C GLU A 1069 -32.58 13.61 15.65
N LYS A 1070 -32.60 14.68 14.82
CA LYS A 1070 -31.51 14.93 13.84
C LYS A 1070 -30.14 15.16 14.48
N TYR A 1071 -30.06 15.27 15.80
CA TYR A 1071 -28.82 15.35 16.56
C TYR A 1071 -28.41 14.03 17.24
N LEU A 1072 -29.15 12.93 17.07
CA LEU A 1072 -28.88 11.62 17.70
C LEU A 1072 -27.45 11.14 17.41
N ASP A 1073 -27.00 11.21 16.16
CA ASP A 1073 -25.61 10.88 15.74
C ASP A 1073 -24.53 11.75 16.42
N ARG A 1074 -24.93 12.84 17.09
CA ARG A 1074 -24.05 13.84 17.68
C ARG A 1074 -24.08 13.87 19.21
N ILE A 1075 -25.17 13.49 19.89
CA ILE A 1075 -25.26 13.62 21.37
C ILE A 1075 -24.22 12.79 22.14
N PHE A 1076 -23.76 11.69 21.54
CA PHE A 1076 -22.71 10.83 22.10
C PHE A 1076 -21.28 11.27 21.70
N GLN A 1077 -21.13 12.34 20.92
CA GLN A 1077 -19.82 12.90 20.56
C GLN A 1077 -19.29 13.81 21.68
N VAL A 1078 -17.99 13.69 21.98
CA VAL A 1078 -17.34 14.49 23.03
C VAL A 1078 -17.41 15.99 22.72
N PHE A 1079 -17.80 16.78 23.73
CA PHE A 1079 -18.04 18.24 23.69
C PHE A 1079 -19.32 18.69 22.95
N GLN A 1080 -20.14 17.79 22.42
CA GLN A 1080 -21.42 18.19 21.83
C GLN A 1080 -22.40 18.69 22.90
N ARG A 1081 -23.08 19.81 22.62
CA ARG A 1081 -24.16 20.39 23.44
C ARG A 1081 -25.27 20.89 22.53
N LEU A 1082 -26.54 20.60 22.87
CA LEU A 1082 -27.71 21.02 22.09
C LEU A 1082 -28.38 22.30 22.60
N HIS A 1083 -28.00 22.77 23.80
CA HIS A 1083 -28.55 23.98 24.42
C HIS A 1083 -27.44 24.96 24.78
N GLY A 1084 -27.74 26.27 24.67
CA GLY A 1084 -26.76 27.34 24.80
C GLY A 1084 -26.10 27.44 26.18
N LYS A 1085 -24.89 28.04 26.23
CA LYS A 1085 -24.07 28.14 27.46
C LYS A 1085 -24.77 28.84 28.63
N ASN A 1086 -25.85 29.61 28.38
CA ASN A 1086 -26.63 30.34 29.39
C ASN A 1086 -27.92 29.63 29.87
N GLN A 1087 -28.35 28.52 29.25
CA GLN A 1087 -29.60 27.83 29.65
C GLN A 1087 -29.35 26.64 30.60
N PHE A 1088 -28.36 25.80 30.30
CA PHE A 1088 -28.05 24.61 31.10
C PHE A 1088 -26.54 24.39 31.19
N ALA A 1089 -26.04 24.19 32.42
CA ALA A 1089 -24.62 23.93 32.67
C ALA A 1089 -24.21 22.48 32.34
N GLY A 1090 -23.00 22.30 31.80
CA GLY A 1090 -22.43 20.99 31.49
C GLY A 1090 -21.25 21.06 30.52
N THR A 1091 -20.49 19.98 30.46
CA THR A 1091 -19.25 19.83 29.68
C THR A 1091 -19.46 19.34 28.24
N GLY A 1092 -20.54 18.59 27.99
CA GLY A 1092 -20.74 17.85 26.74
C GLY A 1092 -19.96 16.53 26.68
N ILE A 1093 -19.44 16.03 27.80
CA ILE A 1093 -18.65 14.78 27.86
C ILE A 1093 -19.47 13.61 28.42
N GLY A 1094 -20.45 13.87 29.30
CA GLY A 1094 -21.17 12.83 30.06
C GLY A 1094 -21.87 11.74 29.22
N LEU A 1095 -22.49 12.08 28.09
CA LEU A 1095 -23.12 11.07 27.21
C LEU A 1095 -22.09 10.24 26.43
N ALA A 1096 -20.95 10.84 26.04
CA ALA A 1096 -19.84 10.10 25.45
C ALA A 1096 -19.19 9.13 26.45
N ILE A 1097 -19.16 9.49 27.74
CA ILE A 1097 -18.82 8.57 28.84
C ILE A 1097 -19.84 7.43 28.91
N SER A 1098 -21.14 7.72 28.90
CA SER A 1098 -22.20 6.71 28.95
C SER A 1098 -22.12 5.69 27.81
N ASP A 1099 -21.93 6.15 26.57
CA ASP A 1099 -21.70 5.26 25.41
C ASP A 1099 -20.43 4.40 25.59
N LYS A 1100 -19.30 5.03 25.96
CA LYS A 1100 -18.03 4.31 26.13
C LYS A 1100 -18.11 3.25 27.23
N VAL A 1101 -18.80 3.51 28.34
CA VAL A 1101 -19.07 2.52 29.39
C VAL A 1101 -19.90 1.35 28.84
N VAL A 1102 -21.00 1.63 28.14
CA VAL A 1102 -21.87 0.57 27.62
C VAL A 1102 -21.16 -0.29 26.58
N ALA A 1103 -20.37 0.31 25.69
CA ALA A 1103 -19.52 -0.39 24.73
C ALA A 1103 -18.45 -1.27 25.41
N ASN A 1104 -17.77 -0.78 26.45
CA ASN A 1104 -16.83 -1.57 27.27
C ASN A 1104 -17.47 -2.85 27.85
N HIS A 1105 -18.76 -2.80 28.18
CA HIS A 1105 -19.53 -3.93 28.71
C HIS A 1105 -20.11 -4.83 27.61
N GLY A 1106 -19.71 -4.64 26.35
CA GLY A 1106 -20.20 -5.41 25.20
C GLY A 1106 -21.55 -4.94 24.65
N GLY A 1107 -22.09 -3.83 25.16
CA GLY A 1107 -23.40 -3.30 24.81
C GLY A 1107 -23.39 -2.28 23.67
N ALA A 1108 -24.52 -1.58 23.53
CA ALA A 1108 -24.67 -0.31 22.83
C ALA A 1108 -25.74 0.56 23.52
N ILE A 1109 -25.64 1.90 23.40
CA ILE A 1109 -26.66 2.85 23.86
C ILE A 1109 -27.28 3.58 22.67
N THR A 1110 -28.52 4.04 22.81
CA THR A 1110 -29.19 4.93 21.86
C THR A 1110 -30.15 5.87 22.62
N ALA A 1111 -30.77 6.81 21.93
CA ALA A 1111 -31.82 7.66 22.51
C ALA A 1111 -32.91 7.98 21.48
N SER A 1112 -34.12 8.20 21.98
CA SER A 1112 -35.21 8.85 21.26
C SER A 1112 -35.70 10.04 22.08
N SER A 1113 -36.12 11.12 21.43
CA SER A 1113 -36.55 12.34 22.12
C SER A 1113 -37.40 13.23 21.22
N LYS A 1114 -38.22 14.08 21.83
CA LYS A 1114 -38.91 15.14 21.10
C LYS A 1114 -38.88 16.44 21.89
N PRO A 1115 -38.67 17.59 21.23
CA PRO A 1115 -38.71 18.89 21.89
C PRO A 1115 -40.06 19.14 22.58
N GLY A 1116 -40.02 19.36 23.89
CA GLY A 1116 -41.19 19.64 24.73
C GLY A 1116 -41.91 18.42 25.31
N GLU A 1117 -41.61 17.19 24.88
CA GLU A 1117 -42.20 15.95 25.45
C GLU A 1117 -41.27 15.28 26.47
N GLY A 1118 -39.96 15.21 26.18
CA GLY A 1118 -38.93 14.58 27.03
C GLY A 1118 -37.93 13.73 26.22
N SER A 1119 -37.14 12.92 26.92
CA SER A 1119 -36.14 12.01 26.31
C SER A 1119 -36.23 10.59 26.88
N ILE A 1120 -35.79 9.61 26.09
CA ILE A 1120 -35.62 8.21 26.49
C ILE A 1120 -34.22 7.77 26.05
N PHE A 1121 -33.37 7.41 27.00
CA PHE A 1121 -32.06 6.77 26.75
C PHE A 1121 -32.20 5.27 26.92
N THR A 1122 -31.93 4.51 25.86
CA THR A 1122 -32.07 3.05 25.84
C THR A 1122 -30.68 2.40 25.78
N ILE A 1123 -30.38 1.64 26.83
CA ILE A 1123 -29.13 0.90 27.03
C ILE A 1123 -29.39 -0.57 26.71
N TYR A 1124 -28.53 -1.20 25.91
CA TYR A 1124 -28.54 -2.65 25.69
C TYR A 1124 -27.26 -3.25 26.27
N LEU A 1125 -27.37 -4.05 27.34
CA LEU A 1125 -26.25 -4.79 27.93
C LEU A 1125 -26.39 -6.29 27.64
N PRO A 1126 -25.32 -7.02 27.31
CA PRO A 1126 -25.39 -8.47 27.09
C PRO A 1126 -26.01 -9.20 28.27
N ALA A 1127 -27.07 -9.98 28.05
CA ALA A 1127 -27.51 -10.95 29.03
C ALA A 1127 -26.52 -12.13 28.98
N ASN A 1128 -25.96 -12.50 30.14
CA ASN A 1128 -25.31 -13.80 30.25
C ASN A 1128 -26.42 -14.85 30.27
N ALA A 1129 -26.22 -15.97 29.58
CA ALA A 1129 -27.07 -17.14 29.79
C ALA A 1129 -26.98 -17.54 31.26
N THR A 1130 -28.12 -17.63 31.94
CA THR A 1130 -28.19 -18.26 33.26
C THR A 1130 -27.82 -19.73 33.13
N SER A 1131 -26.81 -20.14 33.88
CA SER A 1131 -26.32 -21.51 34.03
C SER A 1131 -27.39 -22.46 34.59
#